data_AF-A0A811T6C1-F1
#
_entry.id   AF-A0A811T6C1-F1
#
_cell.length_a   1.000
_cell.length_b   1.000
_cell.length_c   1.000
_cell.angle_alpha   90.00
_cell.angle_beta   90.00
_cell.angle_gamma   90.00
#
_symmetry.space_group_name_H-M   'P 1'
#
loop_
_entity.id
_entity.type
_entity.pdbx_description
1 polymer ?
#
loop_
_entity_poly.entity_id
_entity_poly.type
_entity_poly.pdbx_seq_one_letter_code
_entity_poly.pdbx_strand_id
1 'polypeptide(L)'
;MGAGVGGSEGRGEEMNKMQEDMLERCSNDYLEEIKNEKEDIHTTIRKYLGDYVSTVVEPLFKKSGQLDAKYARALSYPSHIIDAVFTGAVLYIYDRVSTGQAHPKTHDIKLLCTALTLHDVNKYWNEITGPNYSGNYRKLIQDYFEIDPFDLKTYFSDWASELEEIVFLVQHTQESDDAQYESRFSQPRYAKLLPYVKIGDKVASLSKLENPLQEIHKRLKNETHDVHLMRLPEIPQQLLSQTVYRSAKKFLVKSGGVPLLISPQGILYLSSDEIEIDPAVLKKLIGAELAEKTCAKPVLEWKKFDLAPLLSIPLDKQDRFDIYLESVREKTESGLLSVLGKTTYPQDVELQESLACITYFIYNDKGSDWTKFPELEKAIQEDYLKEQLRKMGEMRQNFADRDDVGRQKCKAYTVYELVQKHNDHAEPLRLLRSSVKGAILSKLDEESSALDPIVRLVCAYNREITGGLANTSPKGGGDVCFMCGAVADKQYKLGQKKHFLQVGGFTKRATPKDPYKRWCAACQIEHQLIDSLVQSSGFSVNEDLIFFYFYFDSVFVNVDPFQEQMSKVGINVQGTEKLGLNFTLGDFDTPFHIEPMAIRLPPKQTEHSSKSTRRARAIHTAIKACLKCGCKCVATSPYALIRMYDGMFCNERPSTLEKNLGIDHIKTFKDARHIVAQLDFINQFDGVKGLYRVQRFKPITVIPYVKSVKRKEGAGKFVIWANENGDRLHKLLGDETMDMKEIAEKGIALFRAHRLSSSYKRVKIFRTALDSLMVSKAQKYKDDEAVRFAAARVTKDVLREQHDKNVGKDIPAECLDYVESIAEYLKEHGLWNVKKISQWGNPLTDVYEFEYICATKTKGDAQ
;
A
#
# COMPACT_ATOMS: atom_id res chain seq x y z
N MET A 1 -61.08 50.58 -17.79
CA MET A 1 -62.05 49.67 -18.46
C MET A 1 -61.69 48.26 -18.03
N GLY A 2 -62.65 47.53 -17.46
CA GLY A 2 -62.39 46.34 -16.64
C GLY A 2 -62.62 44.99 -17.33
N ALA A 3 -62.46 43.97 -16.46
CA ALA A 3 -62.92 42.56 -16.50
C ALA A 3 -62.34 41.63 -17.60
N GLY A 4 -62.03 40.36 -17.34
CA GLY A 4 -62.37 39.51 -16.20
C GLY A 4 -61.70 38.13 -16.20
N VAL A 5 -62.04 37.37 -15.17
CA VAL A 5 -61.51 36.10 -14.63
C VAL A 5 -62.08 34.86 -15.33
N GLY A 6 -61.34 33.74 -15.30
CA GLY A 6 -61.85 32.35 -15.39
C GLY A 6 -60.88 31.41 -16.10
N GLY A 7 -60.54 30.20 -15.66
CA GLY A 7 -60.85 29.41 -14.47
C GLY A 7 -60.01 28.12 -14.55
N SER A 8 -59.48 27.67 -13.41
CA SER A 8 -58.62 26.48 -13.29
C SER A 8 -59.16 25.58 -12.17
N GLU A 9 -60.12 24.71 -12.48
CA GLU A 9 -60.68 23.77 -11.50
C GLU A 9 -60.74 22.30 -12.00
N GLY A 10 -60.18 21.96 -13.17
CA GLY A 10 -60.37 20.62 -13.75
C GLY A 10 -59.23 19.59 -13.59
N ARG A 11 -58.04 19.93 -13.09
CA ARG A 11 -56.87 19.01 -13.10
C ARG A 11 -56.35 18.56 -11.74
N GLY A 12 -56.78 19.20 -10.65
CA GLY A 12 -56.35 18.82 -9.29
C GLY A 12 -57.08 17.60 -8.74
N GLU A 13 -58.36 17.43 -9.07
CA GLU A 13 -59.20 16.40 -8.48
C GLU A 13 -58.99 15.00 -9.08
N GLU A 14 -58.69 14.87 -10.39
CA GLU A 14 -58.39 13.56 -11.00
C GLU A 14 -57.04 12.99 -10.58
N MET A 15 -56.05 13.85 -10.30
CA MET A 15 -54.71 13.41 -9.89
C MET A 15 -54.66 13.00 -8.40
N ASN A 16 -55.45 13.66 -7.54
CA ASN A 16 -55.62 13.24 -6.15
C ASN A 16 -56.46 11.97 -6.03
N LYS A 17 -57.54 11.81 -6.82
CA LYS A 17 -58.31 10.55 -6.82
C LYS A 17 -57.50 9.35 -7.32
N MET A 18 -56.60 9.52 -8.29
CA MET A 18 -55.70 8.43 -8.73
C MET A 18 -54.63 8.05 -7.69
N GLN A 19 -54.21 8.98 -6.83
CA GLN A 19 -53.26 8.70 -5.74
C GLN A 19 -53.93 8.10 -4.50
N GLU A 20 -55.15 8.52 -4.16
CA GLU A 20 -55.92 7.92 -3.06
C GLU A 20 -56.32 6.45 -3.38
N ASP A 21 -56.70 6.15 -4.62
CA ASP A 21 -57.16 4.81 -5.04
C ASP A 21 -56.01 3.77 -5.17
N MET A 22 -54.74 4.23 -5.21
CA MET A 22 -53.56 3.35 -5.15
C MET A 22 -53.11 3.04 -3.71
N LEU A 23 -53.39 3.96 -2.77
CA LEU A 23 -53.09 3.77 -1.34
C LEU A 23 -54.16 2.94 -0.62
N GLU A 24 -55.42 2.99 -1.06
CA GLU A 24 -56.51 2.16 -0.51
C GLU A 24 -56.44 0.67 -0.92
N ARG A 25 -55.50 0.28 -1.81
CA ARG A 25 -55.28 -1.12 -2.21
C ARG A 25 -54.12 -1.84 -1.53
N CYS A 26 -53.39 -1.18 -0.64
CA CYS A 26 -52.47 -1.90 0.24
C CYS A 26 -53.28 -2.52 1.38
N SER A 27 -53.39 -3.85 1.42
CA SER A 27 -53.92 -4.53 2.60
C SER A 27 -53.12 -4.09 3.83
N ASN A 28 -53.77 -3.98 5.00
CA ASN A 28 -53.05 -3.73 6.25
C ASN A 28 -51.92 -4.75 6.48
N ASP A 29 -52.04 -5.95 5.91
CA ASP A 29 -51.01 -6.99 5.91
C ASP A 29 -49.75 -6.57 5.11
N TYR A 30 -49.87 -5.87 3.98
CA TYR A 30 -48.74 -5.37 3.19
C TYR A 30 -48.03 -4.19 3.88
N LEU A 31 -48.77 -3.35 4.61
CA LEU A 31 -48.21 -2.27 5.43
C LEU A 31 -47.60 -2.79 6.74
N GLU A 32 -48.12 -3.90 7.29
CA GLU A 32 -47.46 -4.63 8.38
C GLU A 32 -46.22 -5.41 7.89
N GLU A 33 -46.22 -5.95 6.67
CA GLU A 33 -45.02 -6.55 6.05
C GLU A 33 -43.89 -5.53 5.82
N ILE A 34 -44.21 -4.30 5.40
CA ILE A 34 -43.21 -3.21 5.29
C ILE A 34 -42.73 -2.75 6.68
N LYS A 35 -43.58 -2.80 7.72
CA LYS A 35 -43.16 -2.56 9.11
C LYS A 35 -42.37 -3.72 9.72
N ASN A 36 -42.50 -4.92 9.15
CA ASN A 36 -41.83 -6.16 9.57
C ASN A 36 -40.59 -6.49 8.72
N GLU A 37 -40.18 -5.64 7.76
CA GLU A 37 -38.84 -5.69 7.20
C GLU A 37 -37.84 -5.41 8.32
N LYS A 38 -37.25 -6.48 8.87
CA LYS A 38 -36.15 -6.38 9.82
C LYS A 38 -35.08 -5.48 9.21
N GLU A 39 -34.87 -4.31 9.83
CA GLU A 39 -33.80 -3.38 9.44
C GLU A 39 -32.49 -4.18 9.34
N ASP A 40 -31.91 -4.22 8.14
CA ASP A 40 -30.70 -4.98 7.85
C ASP A 40 -29.59 -4.56 8.82
N ILE A 41 -28.96 -5.54 9.49
CA ILE A 41 -27.95 -5.30 10.53
C ILE A 41 -26.80 -4.42 10.03
N HIS A 42 -26.43 -4.52 8.76
CA HIS A 42 -25.40 -3.66 8.15
C HIS A 42 -25.86 -2.20 8.07
N THR A 43 -27.14 -1.98 7.77
CA THR A 43 -27.77 -0.65 7.78
C THR A 43 -27.83 -0.09 9.21
N THR A 44 -28.19 -0.90 10.21
CA THR A 44 -28.19 -0.51 11.62
C THR A 44 -26.78 -0.14 12.11
N ILE A 45 -25.77 -0.94 11.80
CA ILE A 45 -24.36 -0.64 12.15
C ILE A 45 -23.92 0.68 11.52
N ARG A 46 -24.22 0.89 10.23
CA ARG A 46 -23.88 2.13 9.52
C ARG A 46 -24.55 3.35 10.15
N LYS A 47 -25.81 3.22 10.53
CA LYS A 47 -26.61 4.27 11.19
C LYS A 47 -26.02 4.71 12.53
N TYR A 48 -25.61 3.77 13.38
CA TYR A 48 -25.10 4.09 14.71
C TYR A 48 -23.64 4.56 14.73
N LEU A 49 -22.79 4.02 13.84
CA LEU A 49 -21.37 4.35 13.82
C LEU A 49 -21.00 5.41 12.76
N GLY A 50 -21.88 5.74 11.82
CA GLY A 50 -21.58 6.69 10.74
C GLY A 50 -21.14 8.07 11.22
N ASP A 51 -21.73 8.56 12.32
CA ASP A 51 -21.32 9.82 12.96
C ASP A 51 -19.93 9.71 13.62
N TYR A 52 -19.63 8.58 14.28
CA TYR A 52 -18.30 8.34 14.85
C TYR A 52 -17.23 8.34 13.76
N VAL A 53 -17.49 7.64 12.65
CA VAL A 53 -16.55 7.57 11.53
C VAL A 53 -16.33 8.94 10.89
N SER A 54 -17.39 9.72 10.75
CA SER A 54 -17.31 11.04 10.11
C SER A 54 -16.66 12.11 10.99
N THR A 55 -16.75 11.98 12.32
CA THR A 55 -16.32 13.01 13.27
C THR A 55 -14.97 12.69 13.91
N VAL A 56 -14.73 11.44 14.32
CA VAL A 56 -13.61 11.08 15.21
C VAL A 56 -12.44 10.42 14.47
N VAL A 57 -12.72 9.61 13.44
CA VAL A 57 -11.69 8.76 12.80
C VAL A 57 -10.62 9.60 12.11
N GLU A 58 -10.99 10.61 11.32
CA GLU A 58 -10.01 11.45 10.62
C GLU A 58 -9.07 12.20 11.60
N PRO A 59 -9.58 12.92 12.63
CA PRO A 59 -8.73 13.50 13.66
C PRO A 59 -7.84 12.49 14.38
N LEU A 60 -8.37 11.33 14.78
CA LEU A 60 -7.63 10.28 15.47
C LEU A 60 -6.39 9.87 14.67
N PHE A 61 -6.57 9.50 13.40
CA PHE A 61 -5.46 9.08 12.53
C PHE A 61 -4.46 10.22 12.28
N LYS A 62 -4.95 11.43 12.00
CA LYS A 62 -4.06 12.59 11.75
C LYS A 62 -3.20 12.98 12.95
N LYS A 63 -3.74 12.85 14.17
CA LYS A 63 -3.06 13.29 15.40
C LYS A 63 -2.19 12.20 16.02
N SER A 64 -2.52 10.93 15.81
CA SER A 64 -1.86 9.80 16.48
C SER A 64 -1.11 8.82 15.55
N GLY A 65 -1.18 8.97 14.23
CA GLY A 65 -0.55 8.04 13.26
C GLY A 65 0.98 7.88 13.40
N GLN A 66 1.65 8.77 14.13
CA GLN A 66 3.08 8.68 14.39
C GLN A 66 3.44 8.00 15.73
N LEU A 67 2.45 7.40 16.41
CA LEU A 67 2.59 6.85 17.75
C LEU A 67 2.47 5.32 17.74
N ASP A 68 3.36 4.68 18.49
CA ASP A 68 3.21 3.28 18.86
C ASP A 68 2.14 3.14 19.96
N ALA A 69 1.32 2.09 19.88
CA ALA A 69 0.54 1.60 21.01
C ALA A 69 1.47 1.06 22.12
N LYS A 70 0.91 0.59 23.24
CA LYS A 70 1.67 0.18 24.45
C LYS A 70 2.65 -1.01 24.25
N TYR A 71 2.72 -1.63 23.08
CA TYR A 71 3.34 -2.95 22.86
C TYR A 71 4.61 -2.92 21.98
N ALA A 72 5.49 -3.91 22.19
CA ALA A 72 6.82 -3.99 21.55
C ALA A 72 6.84 -4.36 20.04
N ARG A 73 5.68 -4.65 19.40
CA ARG A 73 5.57 -5.04 17.97
C ARG A 73 5.16 -3.88 17.06
N ALA A 74 5.50 -2.65 17.46
CA ALA A 74 5.15 -1.42 16.76
C ALA A 74 3.68 -1.36 16.33
N LEU A 75 2.78 -1.79 17.22
CA LEU A 75 1.34 -1.72 16.95
C LEU A 75 0.94 -0.26 16.77
N SER A 76 0.08 0.01 15.80
CA SER A 76 -0.35 1.38 15.52
C SER A 76 -1.35 1.85 16.58
N TYR A 77 -1.11 3.02 17.18
CA TYR A 77 -2.05 3.61 18.14
C TYR A 77 -3.46 3.81 17.54
N PRO A 78 -3.65 4.51 16.40
CA PRO A 78 -5.00 4.70 15.86
C PRO A 78 -5.67 3.38 15.47
N SER A 79 -4.96 2.40 14.92
CA SER A 79 -5.54 1.09 14.58
C SER A 79 -5.99 0.33 15.82
N HIS A 80 -5.20 0.36 16.88
CA HIS A 80 -5.55 -0.24 18.16
C HIS A 80 -6.84 0.37 18.74
N ILE A 81 -6.97 1.71 18.71
CA ILE A 81 -8.20 2.38 19.15
C ILE A 81 -9.40 1.99 18.29
N ILE A 82 -9.24 1.97 16.96
CA ILE A 82 -10.33 1.65 16.03
C ILE A 82 -10.79 0.20 16.18
N ASP A 83 -9.86 -0.75 16.28
CA ASP A 83 -10.18 -2.16 16.52
C ASP A 83 -10.96 -2.32 17.83
N ALA A 84 -10.57 -1.58 18.88
CA ALA A 84 -11.26 -1.61 20.17
C ALA A 84 -12.69 -1.07 20.06
N VAL A 85 -12.85 0.14 19.50
CA VAL A 85 -14.14 0.84 19.34
C VAL A 85 -15.10 0.02 18.48
N PHE A 86 -14.67 -0.42 17.30
CA PHE A 86 -15.54 -1.13 16.39
C PHE A 86 -15.89 -2.52 16.90
N THR A 87 -14.94 -3.25 17.50
CA THR A 87 -15.26 -4.56 18.09
C THR A 87 -16.31 -4.39 19.19
N GLY A 88 -16.08 -3.51 20.16
CA GLY A 88 -17.01 -3.30 21.27
C GLY A 88 -18.38 -2.81 20.81
N ALA A 89 -18.42 -1.81 19.91
CA ALA A 89 -19.68 -1.22 19.46
C ALA A 89 -20.47 -2.12 18.50
N VAL A 90 -19.81 -2.81 17.56
CA VAL A 90 -20.49 -3.74 16.64
C VAL A 90 -21.04 -4.93 17.40
N LEU A 91 -20.30 -5.50 18.37
CA LEU A 91 -20.82 -6.56 19.23
C LEU A 91 -22.06 -6.09 20.01
N TYR A 92 -22.01 -4.90 20.61
CA TYR A 92 -23.17 -4.38 21.35
C TYR A 92 -24.40 -4.16 20.45
N ILE A 93 -24.20 -3.63 19.24
CA ILE A 93 -25.29 -3.45 18.27
C ILE A 93 -25.83 -4.82 17.82
N TYR A 94 -24.94 -5.75 17.49
CA TYR A 94 -25.29 -7.07 17.02
C TYR A 94 -26.07 -7.85 18.08
N ASP A 95 -25.55 -7.97 19.30
CA ASP A 95 -26.18 -8.72 20.39
C ASP A 95 -27.58 -8.19 20.72
N ARG A 96 -27.77 -6.86 20.66
CA ARG A 96 -29.10 -6.24 20.87
C ARG A 96 -30.10 -6.64 19.78
N VAL A 97 -29.67 -6.60 18.52
CA VAL A 97 -30.52 -6.89 17.36
C VAL A 97 -30.79 -8.40 17.24
N SER A 98 -29.76 -9.24 17.42
CA SER A 98 -29.86 -10.71 17.29
C SER A 98 -30.70 -11.33 18.39
N THR A 99 -30.58 -10.85 19.63
CA THR A 99 -31.37 -11.36 20.78
C THR A 99 -32.79 -10.78 20.86
N GLY A 100 -33.20 -9.96 19.88
CA GLY A 100 -34.53 -9.33 19.86
C GLY A 100 -34.76 -8.34 21.01
N GLN A 101 -33.69 -7.82 21.61
CA GLN A 101 -33.77 -6.77 22.61
C GLN A 101 -34.10 -5.43 21.95
N ALA A 102 -34.50 -4.44 22.77
CA ALA A 102 -34.72 -3.09 22.28
C ALA A 102 -33.45 -2.56 21.58
N HIS A 103 -33.64 -1.93 20.41
CA HIS A 103 -32.54 -1.30 19.66
C HIS A 103 -31.70 -0.38 20.57
N PRO A 104 -30.37 -0.34 20.36
CA PRO A 104 -29.49 0.46 21.21
C PRO A 104 -29.87 1.95 21.15
N LYS A 105 -29.79 2.64 22.28
CA LYS A 105 -29.95 4.09 22.29
C LYS A 105 -28.72 4.74 21.68
N THR A 106 -28.88 5.76 20.85
CA THR A 106 -27.74 6.50 20.25
C THR A 106 -26.77 7.00 21.32
N HIS A 107 -27.30 7.49 22.44
CA HIS A 107 -26.49 7.90 23.60
C HIS A 107 -25.57 6.77 24.11
N ASP A 108 -26.08 5.55 24.25
CA ASP A 108 -25.30 4.40 24.74
C ASP A 108 -24.13 4.07 23.81
N ILE A 109 -24.36 4.12 22.48
CA ILE A 109 -23.32 3.90 21.48
C ILE A 109 -22.27 5.00 21.53
N LYS A 110 -22.70 6.27 21.59
CA LYS A 110 -21.77 7.41 21.65
C LYS A 110 -20.91 7.37 22.91
N LEU A 111 -21.49 7.03 24.05
CA LEU A 111 -20.76 6.85 25.31
C LEU A 111 -19.76 5.68 25.21
N LEU A 112 -20.17 4.54 24.67
CA LEU A 112 -19.31 3.36 24.44
C LEU A 112 -18.11 3.71 23.54
N CYS A 113 -18.35 4.32 22.38
CA CYS A 113 -17.30 4.72 21.45
C CYS A 113 -16.36 5.77 22.06
N THR A 114 -16.89 6.71 22.85
CA THR A 114 -16.10 7.73 23.56
C THR A 114 -15.17 7.07 24.58
N ALA A 115 -15.69 6.17 25.43
CA ALA A 115 -14.90 5.46 26.42
C ALA A 115 -13.80 4.59 25.78
N LEU A 116 -14.15 3.83 24.73
CA LEU A 116 -13.18 3.02 23.98
C LEU A 116 -12.17 3.87 23.21
N THR A 117 -12.50 5.08 22.77
CA THR A 117 -11.51 5.98 22.16
C THR A 117 -10.47 6.46 23.18
N LEU A 118 -10.88 6.58 24.44
CA LEU A 118 -10.05 7.10 25.54
C LEU A 118 -9.39 6.02 26.41
N HIS A 119 -9.57 4.73 26.11
CA HIS A 119 -9.09 3.65 26.97
C HIS A 119 -7.57 3.63 27.20
N ASP A 120 -6.80 4.18 26.27
CA ASP A 120 -5.34 4.30 26.33
C ASP A 120 -4.88 5.78 26.24
N VAL A 121 -5.74 6.71 26.67
CA VAL A 121 -5.50 8.16 26.57
C VAL A 121 -4.22 8.60 27.30
N ASN A 122 -3.83 7.94 28.39
CA ASN A 122 -2.57 8.23 29.08
C ASN A 122 -1.35 8.04 28.17
N LYS A 123 -1.33 7.01 27.31
CA LYS A 123 -0.25 6.77 26.37
C LYS A 123 -0.16 7.90 25.35
N TYR A 124 -1.29 8.31 24.77
CA TYR A 124 -1.34 9.43 23.85
C TYR A 124 -0.88 10.73 24.52
N TRP A 125 -1.43 11.03 25.70
CA TRP A 125 -1.15 12.28 26.40
C TRP A 125 0.32 12.42 26.77
N ASN A 126 0.93 11.35 27.31
CA ASN A 126 2.33 11.36 27.71
C ASN A 126 3.28 11.56 26.51
N GLU A 127 2.99 10.97 25.35
CA GLU A 127 3.78 11.15 24.13
C GLU A 127 3.68 12.58 23.55
N ILE A 128 2.53 13.23 23.70
CA ILE A 128 2.29 14.57 23.15
C ILE A 128 2.75 15.68 24.10
N THR A 129 2.50 15.53 25.40
CA THR A 129 2.70 16.62 26.37
C THR A 129 3.99 16.50 27.17
N GLY A 130 4.54 15.29 27.36
CA GLY A 130 5.77 15.04 28.14
C GLY A 130 5.60 14.65 29.63
N PRO A 131 4.52 14.99 30.36
CA PRO A 131 4.16 14.37 31.63
C PRO A 131 3.99 12.85 31.53
N ASN A 132 4.09 12.17 32.67
CA ASN A 132 4.04 10.71 32.75
C ASN A 132 2.88 10.26 33.65
N TYR A 133 1.64 10.44 33.18
CA TYR A 133 0.46 9.89 33.84
C TYR A 133 0.54 8.35 33.82
N SER A 134 0.52 7.72 35.00
CA SER A 134 0.58 6.26 35.15
C SER A 134 -0.70 5.53 34.77
N GLY A 135 -1.84 6.23 34.71
CA GLY A 135 -3.15 5.66 34.38
C GLY A 135 -4.14 6.70 33.88
N ASN A 136 -5.35 6.25 33.55
CA ASN A 136 -6.43 7.08 33.00
C ASN A 136 -7.24 7.75 34.13
N TYR A 137 -6.61 8.65 34.86
CA TYR A 137 -7.25 9.36 35.97
C TYR A 137 -8.33 10.33 35.47
N ARG A 138 -9.31 10.63 36.32
CA ARG A 138 -10.38 11.61 36.05
C ARG A 138 -9.83 12.93 35.52
N LYS A 139 -8.76 13.44 36.15
CA LYS A 139 -8.11 14.69 35.74
C LYS A 139 -7.58 14.60 34.31
N LEU A 140 -6.91 13.51 33.94
CA LEU A 140 -6.38 13.33 32.60
C LEU A 140 -7.50 13.30 31.55
N ILE A 141 -8.61 12.62 31.84
CA ILE A 141 -9.76 12.58 30.92
C ILE A 141 -10.38 13.98 30.78
N GLN A 142 -10.46 14.74 31.86
CA GLN A 142 -10.91 16.13 31.84
C GLN A 142 -9.95 17.02 31.02
N ASP A 143 -8.65 16.94 31.28
CA ASP A 143 -7.59 17.64 30.54
C ASP A 143 -7.65 17.29 29.04
N TYR A 144 -7.93 16.02 28.71
CA TYR A 144 -8.15 15.59 27.32
C TYR A 144 -9.28 16.37 26.68
N PHE A 145 -10.45 16.46 27.33
CA PHE A 145 -11.59 17.18 26.76
C PHE A 145 -11.29 18.67 26.62
N GLU A 146 -10.48 19.29 27.47
CA GLU A 146 -10.11 20.70 27.30
C GLU A 146 -9.49 21.00 25.93
N ILE A 147 -8.62 20.11 25.43
CA ILE A 147 -7.97 20.24 24.11
C ILE A 147 -8.77 19.55 22.99
N ASP A 148 -9.40 18.42 23.32
CA ASP A 148 -10.19 17.54 22.44
C ASP A 148 -9.56 17.24 21.07
N PRO A 149 -8.36 16.64 21.04
CA PRO A 149 -7.63 16.44 19.79
C PRO A 149 -8.32 15.51 18.79
N PHE A 150 -9.26 14.67 19.23
CA PHE A 150 -10.01 13.75 18.36
C PHE A 150 -11.48 14.14 18.13
N ASP A 151 -11.87 15.39 18.45
CA ASP A 151 -13.22 15.92 18.25
C ASP A 151 -14.35 15.13 18.97
N LEU A 152 -14.06 14.55 20.14
CA LEU A 152 -15.02 13.81 20.96
C LEU A 152 -16.08 14.71 21.61
N LYS A 153 -15.82 16.00 21.85
CA LYS A 153 -16.83 16.96 22.32
C LYS A 153 -17.92 17.18 21.28
N THR A 154 -17.53 17.23 20.01
CA THR A 154 -18.46 17.39 18.89
C THR A 154 -19.27 16.11 18.71
N TYR A 155 -18.60 14.95 18.76
CA TYR A 155 -19.25 13.65 18.64
C TYR A 155 -20.22 13.37 19.80
N PHE A 156 -19.81 13.64 21.04
CA PHE A 156 -20.58 13.39 22.27
C PHE A 156 -20.72 14.67 23.09
N SER A 157 -21.68 15.52 22.72
CA SER A 157 -21.96 16.82 23.36
C SER A 157 -22.23 16.74 24.86
N ASP A 158 -22.76 15.61 25.32
CA ASP A 158 -23.16 15.37 26.71
C ASP A 158 -21.97 14.96 27.61
N TRP A 159 -20.74 14.94 27.08
CA TRP A 159 -19.54 14.51 27.80
C TRP A 159 -19.36 15.18 29.16
N ALA A 160 -19.73 16.45 29.30
CA ALA A 160 -19.54 17.20 30.54
C ALA A 160 -20.48 16.70 31.66
N SER A 161 -21.75 16.41 31.33
CA SER A 161 -22.69 15.79 32.27
C SER A 161 -22.42 14.31 32.50
N GLU A 162 -21.73 13.66 31.56
CA GLU A 162 -21.45 12.21 31.58
C GLU A 162 -20.00 11.90 31.96
N LEU A 163 -19.22 12.88 32.45
CA LEU A 163 -17.79 12.73 32.70
C LEU A 163 -17.48 11.58 33.67
N GLU A 164 -18.25 11.44 34.74
CA GLU A 164 -18.05 10.35 35.72
C GLU A 164 -18.33 8.97 35.11
N GLU A 165 -19.30 8.86 34.20
CA GLU A 165 -19.60 7.62 33.49
C GLU A 165 -18.51 7.29 32.46
N ILE A 166 -17.97 8.29 31.76
CA ILE A 166 -16.81 8.13 30.88
C ILE A 166 -15.60 7.64 31.68
N VAL A 167 -15.29 8.29 32.80
CA VAL A 167 -14.17 7.92 33.68
C VAL A 167 -14.32 6.49 34.18
N PHE A 168 -15.52 6.13 34.66
CA PHE A 168 -15.81 4.76 35.08
C PHE A 168 -15.52 3.76 33.96
N LEU A 169 -16.11 3.96 32.78
CA LEU A 169 -15.95 3.02 31.66
C LEU A 169 -14.50 2.92 31.20
N VAL A 170 -13.80 4.06 31.05
CA VAL A 170 -12.38 4.11 30.64
C VAL A 170 -11.49 3.36 31.63
N GLN A 171 -11.67 3.56 32.93
CA GLN A 171 -10.86 2.89 33.96
C GLN A 171 -11.12 1.39 34.04
N HIS A 172 -12.34 0.95 33.73
CA HIS A 172 -12.73 -0.46 33.77
C HIS A 172 -12.48 -1.22 32.47
N THR A 173 -11.86 -0.59 31.47
CA THR A 173 -11.27 -1.27 30.30
C THR A 173 -10.25 -2.33 30.74
N GLN A 174 -9.42 -1.97 31.73
CA GLN A 174 -8.42 -2.83 32.34
C GLN A 174 -8.97 -3.50 33.61
N GLU A 175 -8.65 -4.79 33.80
CA GLU A 175 -9.12 -5.59 34.95
C GLU A 175 -8.29 -5.38 36.23
N SER A 176 -7.24 -4.55 36.19
CA SER A 176 -6.35 -4.32 37.35
C SER A 176 -6.93 -3.33 38.35
N ASP A 177 -6.81 -3.65 39.65
CA ASP A 177 -7.22 -2.78 40.76
C ASP A 177 -6.61 -1.37 40.68
N ASP A 178 -5.35 -1.25 40.25
CA ASP A 178 -4.66 0.04 40.11
C ASP A 178 -5.28 0.95 39.04
N ALA A 179 -5.80 0.36 37.95
CA ALA A 179 -6.45 1.11 36.88
C ALA A 179 -7.84 1.62 37.29
N GLN A 180 -8.53 0.87 38.16
CA GLN A 180 -9.89 1.14 38.62
C GLN A 180 -9.95 1.96 39.90
N TYR A 181 -8.80 2.38 40.44
CA TYR A 181 -8.67 2.94 41.79
C TYR A 181 -9.70 4.02 42.14
N GLU A 182 -9.98 4.97 41.23
CA GLU A 182 -10.88 6.09 41.50
C GLU A 182 -12.38 5.72 41.40
N SER A 183 -12.73 4.73 40.59
CA SER A 183 -14.12 4.42 40.23
C SER A 183 -14.60 3.01 40.63
N ARG A 184 -13.73 2.21 41.29
CA ARG A 184 -13.98 0.82 41.70
C ARG A 184 -15.29 0.60 42.46
N PHE A 185 -15.68 1.54 43.32
CA PHE A 185 -16.87 1.43 44.17
C PHE A 185 -18.05 2.29 43.68
N SER A 186 -17.97 2.83 42.46
CA SER A 186 -19.06 3.60 41.88
C SER A 186 -20.21 2.69 41.41
N GLN A 187 -21.43 3.22 41.38
CA GLN A 187 -22.63 2.57 40.84
C GLN A 187 -23.07 3.28 39.56
N PRO A 188 -22.45 2.96 38.41
CA PRO A 188 -22.67 3.68 37.15
C PRO A 188 -24.04 3.37 36.55
N ARG A 189 -24.65 4.35 35.90
CA ARG A 189 -25.94 4.18 35.20
C ARG A 189 -25.81 3.27 33.98
N TYR A 190 -24.61 3.22 33.39
CA TYR A 190 -24.35 2.49 32.13
C TYR A 190 -23.51 1.22 32.32
N ALA A 191 -23.60 0.56 33.49
CA ALA A 191 -22.90 -0.70 33.80
C ALA A 191 -23.07 -1.79 32.71
N LYS A 192 -24.20 -1.79 32.00
CA LYS A 192 -24.50 -2.69 30.88
C LYS A 192 -23.50 -2.61 29.70
N LEU A 193 -22.74 -1.50 29.57
CA LEU A 193 -21.73 -1.30 28.53
C LEU A 193 -20.37 -1.91 28.90
N LEU A 194 -20.17 -2.25 30.17
CA LEU A 194 -18.90 -2.73 30.71
C LEU A 194 -18.33 -3.97 29.98
N PRO A 195 -19.13 -5.00 29.62
CA PRO A 195 -18.60 -6.14 28.88
C PRO A 195 -17.99 -5.73 27.53
N TYR A 196 -18.64 -4.79 26.84
CA TYR A 196 -18.26 -4.34 25.50
C TYR A 196 -17.04 -3.43 25.49
N VAL A 197 -16.87 -2.61 26.53
CA VAL A 197 -15.64 -1.82 26.72
C VAL A 197 -14.44 -2.73 27.00
N LYS A 198 -14.62 -3.74 27.87
CA LYS A 198 -13.56 -4.70 28.20
C LYS A 198 -13.16 -5.55 27.01
N ILE A 199 -14.13 -6.12 26.29
CA ILE A 199 -13.84 -6.98 25.15
C ILE A 199 -13.20 -6.19 24.01
N GLY A 200 -13.59 -4.93 23.78
CA GLY A 200 -12.97 -4.03 22.81
C GLY A 200 -11.47 -3.87 23.04
N ASP A 201 -11.05 -3.39 24.22
CA ASP A 201 -9.63 -3.26 24.58
C ASP A 201 -8.89 -4.60 24.49
N LYS A 202 -9.49 -5.67 25.04
CA LYS A 202 -8.87 -7.00 25.08
C LYS A 202 -8.61 -7.55 23.67
N VAL A 203 -9.56 -7.39 22.74
CA VAL A 203 -9.41 -7.79 21.33
C VAL A 203 -8.33 -6.98 20.64
N ALA A 204 -8.34 -5.65 20.76
CA ALA A 204 -7.32 -4.80 20.17
C ALA A 204 -5.91 -5.10 20.72
N SER A 205 -5.83 -5.52 21.99
CA SER A 205 -4.60 -5.94 22.66
C SER A 205 -4.09 -7.31 22.21
N LEU A 206 -4.93 -8.17 21.61
CA LEU A 206 -4.54 -9.47 21.06
C LEU A 206 -3.87 -9.34 19.68
N SER A 207 -4.02 -8.21 18.98
CA SER A 207 -3.36 -7.94 17.69
C SER A 207 -1.83 -8.03 17.75
N LYS A 208 -1.23 -7.98 18.95
CA LYS A 208 0.20 -8.23 19.18
C LYS A 208 0.62 -9.69 19.03
N LEU A 209 -0.30 -10.64 18.91
CA LEU A 209 0.04 -12.06 18.76
C LEU A 209 0.42 -12.38 17.31
N GLU A 210 1.09 -13.52 17.09
CA GLU A 210 1.44 -13.98 15.74
C GLU A 210 0.21 -14.49 14.98
N ASN A 211 -0.72 -15.17 15.67
CA ASN A 211 -1.98 -15.67 15.13
C ASN A 211 -3.19 -15.10 15.91
N PRO A 212 -3.42 -13.78 15.86
CA PRO A 212 -4.40 -13.11 16.71
C PRO A 212 -5.84 -13.55 16.44
N LEU A 213 -6.20 -13.81 15.18
CA LEU A 213 -7.59 -14.08 14.80
C LEU A 213 -8.18 -15.35 15.45
N GLN A 214 -7.37 -16.40 15.62
CA GLN A 214 -7.80 -17.63 16.28
C GLN A 214 -8.02 -17.43 17.80
N GLU A 215 -7.16 -16.65 18.44
CA GLU A 215 -7.28 -16.36 19.87
C GLU A 215 -8.46 -15.42 20.14
N ILE A 216 -8.66 -14.42 19.28
CA ILE A 216 -9.83 -13.53 19.33
C ILE A 216 -11.12 -14.35 19.16
N HIS A 217 -11.20 -15.22 18.15
CA HIS A 217 -12.34 -16.12 17.95
C HIS A 217 -12.63 -16.97 19.19
N LYS A 218 -11.61 -17.63 19.74
CA LYS A 218 -11.75 -18.45 20.95
C LYS A 218 -12.25 -17.63 22.14
N ARG A 219 -11.73 -16.41 22.32
CA ARG A 219 -12.11 -15.51 23.41
C ARG A 219 -13.57 -15.09 23.29
N LEU A 220 -13.98 -14.58 22.13
CA LEU A 220 -15.34 -14.13 21.87
C LEU A 220 -16.35 -15.27 22.00
N LYS A 221 -16.01 -16.47 21.50
CA LYS A 221 -16.84 -17.67 21.65
C LYS A 221 -17.01 -18.09 23.11
N ASN A 222 -15.96 -18.00 23.93
CA ASN A 222 -16.04 -18.28 25.36
C ASN A 222 -16.89 -17.26 26.13
N GLU A 223 -17.03 -16.04 25.60
CA GLU A 223 -17.92 -15.00 26.10
C GLU A 223 -19.33 -15.08 25.49
N THR A 224 -19.66 -16.22 24.85
CA THR A 224 -20.99 -16.56 24.30
C THR A 224 -21.47 -15.66 23.15
N HIS A 225 -20.55 -15.02 22.43
CA HIS A 225 -20.89 -14.31 21.20
C HIS A 225 -21.03 -15.26 20.00
N ASP A 226 -21.96 -14.93 19.11
CA ASP A 226 -22.24 -15.60 17.84
C ASP A 226 -21.16 -15.28 16.79
N VAL A 227 -19.95 -15.82 17.02
CA VAL A 227 -18.74 -15.52 16.25
C VAL A 227 -18.20 -16.75 15.53
N HIS A 228 -17.78 -16.56 14.28
CA HIS A 228 -17.24 -17.60 13.42
C HIS A 228 -16.00 -17.09 12.66
N LEU A 229 -15.25 -18.03 12.08
CA LEU A 229 -14.00 -17.75 11.38
C LEU A 229 -14.01 -18.38 9.98
N MET A 230 -14.02 -17.54 8.94
CA MET A 230 -13.75 -17.97 7.57
C MET A 230 -12.25 -17.89 7.29
N ARG A 231 -11.59 -19.04 7.17
CA ARG A 231 -10.16 -19.13 6.87
C ARG A 231 -9.92 -18.96 5.37
N LEU A 232 -8.87 -18.22 5.03
CA LEU A 232 -8.43 -18.04 3.66
C LEU A 232 -7.01 -18.58 3.49
N PRO A 233 -6.71 -19.26 2.37
CA PRO A 233 -5.40 -19.82 2.16
C PRO A 233 -4.38 -18.74 1.82
N GLU A 234 -3.14 -18.96 2.25
CA GLU A 234 -2.02 -18.13 1.82
C GLU A 234 -1.66 -18.42 0.35
N ILE A 235 -1.82 -17.43 -0.53
CA ILE A 235 -1.49 -17.54 -1.95
C ILE A 235 -0.35 -16.56 -2.26
N PRO A 236 0.72 -16.98 -2.98
CA PRO A 236 1.82 -16.08 -3.32
C PRO A 236 1.44 -14.95 -4.28
N GLN A 237 0.32 -15.09 -5.01
CA GLN A 237 -0.25 -14.11 -5.92
C GLN A 237 -1.07 -13.11 -5.09
N GLN A 238 -0.52 -11.95 -4.77
CA GLN A 238 -1.08 -11.07 -3.73
C GLN A 238 -2.31 -10.31 -4.19
N LEU A 239 -2.34 -9.84 -5.44
CA LEU A 239 -3.54 -9.18 -5.97
C LEU A 239 -4.68 -10.18 -6.17
N LEU A 240 -4.36 -11.40 -6.64
CA LEU A 240 -5.33 -12.50 -6.71
C LEU A 240 -5.83 -12.87 -5.31
N SER A 241 -4.95 -12.86 -4.30
CA SER A 241 -5.34 -13.08 -2.90
C SER A 241 -6.32 -12.00 -2.43
N GLN A 242 -6.10 -10.72 -2.76
CA GLN A 242 -7.06 -9.65 -2.46
C GLN A 242 -8.39 -9.84 -3.19
N THR A 243 -8.38 -10.28 -4.46
CA THR A 243 -9.61 -10.62 -5.20
C THR A 243 -10.38 -11.72 -4.47
N VAL A 244 -9.74 -12.84 -4.11
CA VAL A 244 -10.37 -13.92 -3.35
C VAL A 244 -10.92 -13.42 -2.02
N TYR A 245 -10.16 -12.57 -1.32
CA TYR A 245 -10.56 -11.98 -0.05
C TYR A 245 -11.83 -11.12 -0.17
N ARG A 246 -11.87 -10.22 -1.16
CA ARG A 246 -13.05 -9.37 -1.44
C ARG A 246 -14.27 -10.22 -1.79
N SER A 247 -14.10 -11.23 -2.64
CA SER A 247 -15.17 -12.14 -3.02
C SER A 247 -15.68 -12.97 -1.84
N ALA A 248 -14.80 -13.41 -0.93
CA ALA A 248 -15.16 -14.11 0.31
C ALA A 248 -15.96 -13.20 1.27
N LYS A 249 -15.56 -11.93 1.44
CA LYS A 249 -16.37 -10.95 2.19
C LYS A 249 -17.74 -10.73 1.56
N LYS A 250 -17.80 -10.50 0.24
CA LYS A 250 -19.06 -10.34 -0.51
C LYS A 250 -19.97 -11.57 -0.35
N PHE A 251 -19.38 -12.77 -0.33
CA PHE A 251 -20.10 -14.01 -0.04
C PHE A 251 -20.67 -14.02 1.39
N LEU A 252 -19.84 -13.76 2.40
CA LEU A 252 -20.28 -13.70 3.81
C LEU A 252 -21.46 -12.74 4.02
N VAL A 253 -21.36 -11.52 3.49
CA VAL A 253 -22.43 -10.51 3.60
C VAL A 253 -23.72 -10.98 2.94
N LYS A 254 -23.65 -11.56 1.73
CA LYS A 254 -24.83 -12.11 1.04
C LYS A 254 -25.46 -13.29 1.76
N SER A 255 -24.67 -14.03 2.53
CA SER A 255 -25.11 -15.16 3.35
C SER A 255 -25.55 -14.74 4.76
N GLY A 256 -25.68 -13.44 5.05
CA GLY A 256 -26.16 -12.93 6.35
C GLY A 256 -25.10 -12.78 7.43
N GLY A 257 -23.82 -12.96 7.10
CA GLY A 257 -22.71 -12.71 8.02
C GLY A 257 -22.34 -11.23 8.12
N VAL A 258 -21.86 -10.82 9.29
CA VAL A 258 -21.32 -9.47 9.53
C VAL A 258 -19.80 -9.56 9.73
N PRO A 259 -18.98 -9.26 8.70
CA PRO A 259 -17.53 -9.26 8.87
C PRO A 259 -17.12 -8.20 9.90
N LEU A 260 -16.41 -8.63 10.94
CA LEU A 260 -15.99 -7.82 12.07
C LEU A 260 -14.52 -7.43 11.96
N LEU A 261 -13.64 -8.43 11.83
CA LEU A 261 -12.19 -8.25 11.76
C LEU A 261 -11.60 -8.97 10.56
N ILE A 262 -10.61 -8.34 9.94
CA ILE A 262 -9.90 -8.82 8.77
C ILE A 262 -8.43 -9.11 9.10
N SER A 263 -7.90 -10.19 8.53
CA SER A 263 -6.54 -10.68 8.78
C SER A 263 -6.05 -11.42 7.53
N PRO A 264 -4.75 -11.49 7.23
CA PRO A 264 -4.26 -12.29 6.10
C PRO A 264 -4.70 -13.78 6.13
N GLN A 265 -4.95 -14.31 7.32
CA GLN A 265 -5.37 -15.70 7.54
C GLN A 265 -6.89 -15.92 7.36
N GLY A 266 -7.70 -14.86 7.31
CA GLY A 266 -9.15 -15.01 7.20
C GLY A 266 -9.95 -13.83 7.75
N ILE A 267 -11.26 -14.05 7.79
CA ILE A 267 -12.27 -13.07 8.19
C ILE A 267 -12.98 -13.61 9.43
N LEU A 268 -12.96 -12.85 10.53
CA LEU A 268 -13.80 -13.11 11.68
C LEU A 268 -15.14 -12.38 11.46
N TYR A 269 -16.25 -13.09 11.61
CA TYR A 269 -17.58 -12.56 11.33
C TYR A 269 -18.59 -12.98 12.39
N LEU A 270 -19.66 -12.21 12.51
CA LEU A 270 -20.79 -12.49 13.38
C LEU A 270 -21.93 -13.12 12.58
N SER A 271 -22.51 -14.18 13.09
CA SER A 271 -23.69 -14.86 12.54
C SER A 271 -24.21 -15.86 13.55
N SER A 272 -25.53 -16.09 13.60
CA SER A 272 -26.12 -17.10 14.48
C SER A 272 -25.61 -18.51 14.19
N ASP A 273 -25.30 -18.77 12.92
CA ASP A 273 -24.88 -20.08 12.43
C ASP A 273 -23.61 -19.97 11.59
N GLU A 274 -22.85 -21.05 11.54
CA GLU A 274 -21.68 -21.13 10.67
C GLU A 274 -22.12 -21.15 9.20
N ILE A 275 -21.50 -20.30 8.37
CA ILE A 275 -21.89 -20.12 6.97
C ILE A 275 -21.11 -21.13 6.14
N GLU A 276 -21.81 -22.10 5.56
CA GLU A 276 -21.19 -23.05 4.65
C GLU A 276 -20.84 -22.41 3.30
N ILE A 277 -19.62 -22.64 2.83
CA ILE A 277 -19.13 -22.08 1.56
C ILE A 277 -19.70 -22.86 0.37
N ASP A 278 -20.55 -22.21 -0.43
CA ASP A 278 -20.94 -22.70 -1.75
C ASP A 278 -19.81 -22.42 -2.77
N PRO A 279 -19.15 -23.48 -3.31
CA PRO A 279 -18.06 -23.32 -4.26
C PRO A 279 -18.46 -22.61 -5.55
N ALA A 280 -19.68 -22.83 -6.05
CA ALA A 280 -20.15 -22.25 -7.30
C ALA A 280 -20.40 -20.75 -7.15
N VAL A 281 -21.05 -20.35 -6.05
CA VAL A 281 -21.29 -18.93 -5.74
C VAL A 281 -19.97 -18.20 -5.51
N LEU A 282 -19.05 -18.76 -4.72
CA LEU A 282 -17.75 -18.14 -4.47
C LEU A 282 -16.94 -18.01 -5.77
N LYS A 283 -16.92 -19.04 -6.63
CA LYS A 283 -16.24 -19.00 -7.93
C LYS A 283 -16.78 -17.87 -8.80
N LYS A 284 -18.11 -17.70 -8.87
CA LYS A 284 -18.75 -16.63 -9.63
C LYS A 284 -18.38 -15.24 -9.09
N LEU A 285 -18.34 -15.08 -7.77
CA LEU A 285 -17.93 -13.82 -7.14
C LEU A 285 -16.45 -13.49 -7.40
N ILE A 286 -15.56 -14.49 -7.44
CA ILE A 286 -14.15 -14.30 -7.81
C ILE A 286 -14.04 -13.91 -9.29
N GLY A 287 -14.78 -14.58 -10.17
CA GLY A 287 -14.82 -14.24 -11.60
C GLY A 287 -15.25 -12.79 -11.84
N ALA A 288 -16.38 -12.37 -11.26
CA ALA A 288 -16.87 -11.01 -11.38
C ALA A 288 -15.86 -9.95 -10.88
N GLU A 289 -15.22 -10.19 -9.72
CA GLU A 289 -14.19 -9.30 -9.16
C GLU A 289 -12.96 -9.21 -10.08
N LEU A 290 -12.51 -10.33 -10.66
CA LEU A 290 -11.39 -10.34 -11.61
C LEU A 290 -11.70 -9.54 -12.87
N ALA A 291 -12.89 -9.71 -13.43
CA ALA A 291 -13.33 -8.99 -14.62
C ALA A 291 -13.30 -7.46 -14.41
N GLU A 292 -13.78 -7.01 -13.25
CA GLU A 292 -13.79 -5.60 -12.86
C GLU A 292 -12.35 -5.06 -12.71
N LYS A 293 -11.51 -5.71 -11.89
CA LYS A 293 -10.19 -5.18 -11.51
C LYS A 293 -9.12 -5.24 -12.61
N THR A 294 -9.24 -6.18 -13.53
CA THR A 294 -8.33 -6.28 -14.69
C THR A 294 -8.77 -5.46 -15.89
N CYS A 295 -10.00 -4.91 -15.86
CA CYS A 295 -10.63 -4.30 -17.03
C CYS A 295 -10.51 -5.20 -18.27
N ALA A 296 -10.78 -6.50 -18.12
CA ALA A 296 -10.65 -7.51 -19.18
C ALA A 296 -11.72 -7.39 -20.27
N LYS A 297 -11.90 -6.19 -20.79
CA LYS A 297 -12.72 -5.89 -21.95
C LYS A 297 -11.90 -6.20 -23.20
N PRO A 298 -12.51 -6.76 -24.25
CA PRO A 298 -11.86 -6.87 -25.55
C PRO A 298 -11.30 -5.53 -26.03
N VAL A 299 -10.22 -5.52 -26.81
CA VAL A 299 -9.63 -4.30 -27.37
C VAL A 299 -10.04 -4.16 -28.83
N LEU A 300 -10.48 -2.95 -29.20
CA LEU A 300 -10.91 -2.65 -30.57
C LEU A 300 -9.85 -1.76 -31.18
N GLU A 301 -9.02 -2.34 -32.04
CA GLU A 301 -8.09 -1.60 -32.86
C GLU A 301 -8.71 -1.37 -34.24
N TRP A 302 -8.20 -0.38 -34.99
CA TRP A 302 -8.75 -0.02 -36.30
C TRP A 302 -8.81 -1.18 -37.30
N LYS A 303 -8.03 -2.25 -37.11
CA LYS A 303 -7.94 -3.40 -38.01
C LYS A 303 -8.43 -4.72 -37.40
N LYS A 304 -8.65 -4.78 -36.08
CA LYS A 304 -8.82 -6.03 -35.35
C LYS A 304 -9.65 -5.81 -34.09
N PHE A 305 -10.52 -6.78 -33.80
CA PHE A 305 -11.18 -6.89 -32.51
C PHE A 305 -10.47 -7.99 -31.71
N ASP A 306 -9.70 -7.62 -30.68
CA ASP A 306 -8.88 -8.54 -29.91
C ASP A 306 -9.58 -9.03 -28.65
N LEU A 307 -9.94 -10.32 -28.62
CA LEU A 307 -10.54 -10.98 -27.46
C LEU A 307 -9.51 -11.43 -26.42
N ALA A 308 -8.21 -11.34 -26.72
CA ALA A 308 -7.16 -11.88 -25.86
C ALA A 308 -7.24 -11.40 -24.40
N PRO A 309 -7.53 -10.11 -24.08
CA PRO A 309 -7.69 -9.68 -22.69
C PRO A 309 -8.82 -10.42 -21.96
N LEU A 310 -9.98 -10.58 -22.59
CA LEU A 310 -11.14 -11.26 -22.00
C LEU A 310 -10.91 -12.76 -21.82
N LEU A 311 -10.30 -13.42 -22.81
CA LEU A 311 -9.99 -14.85 -22.77
C LEU A 311 -8.96 -15.21 -21.71
N SER A 312 -8.13 -14.23 -21.35
CA SER A 312 -7.01 -14.45 -20.48
C SER A 312 -7.36 -14.55 -18.98
N ILE A 313 -8.63 -14.37 -18.62
CA ILE A 313 -9.19 -14.52 -17.26
C ILE A 313 -10.12 -15.73 -17.20
N PRO A 314 -10.10 -16.51 -16.10
CA PRO A 314 -10.98 -17.67 -15.90
C PRO A 314 -12.42 -17.28 -15.55
N LEU A 315 -13.15 -16.76 -16.53
CA LEU A 315 -14.58 -16.50 -16.43
C LEU A 315 -15.36 -17.65 -17.06
N ASP A 316 -16.61 -17.82 -16.63
CA ASP A 316 -17.49 -18.75 -17.32
C ASP A 316 -17.89 -18.20 -18.70
N LYS A 317 -18.42 -19.09 -19.54
CA LYS A 317 -18.73 -18.78 -20.94
C LYS A 317 -19.78 -17.67 -21.08
N GLN A 318 -20.74 -17.60 -20.15
CA GLN A 318 -21.82 -16.63 -20.19
C GLN A 318 -21.35 -15.26 -19.70
N ASP A 319 -20.61 -15.20 -18.59
CA ASP A 319 -20.00 -13.98 -18.05
C ASP A 319 -19.08 -13.32 -19.10
N ARG A 320 -18.28 -14.12 -19.83
CA ARG A 320 -17.47 -13.60 -20.96
C ARG A 320 -18.35 -13.01 -22.05
N PHE A 321 -19.45 -13.66 -22.38
CA PHE A 321 -20.37 -13.19 -23.41
C PHE A 321 -21.02 -11.87 -22.99
N ASP A 322 -21.47 -11.75 -21.74
CA ASP A 322 -22.10 -10.54 -21.23
C ASP A 322 -21.12 -9.35 -21.21
N ILE A 323 -19.87 -9.56 -20.76
CA ILE A 323 -18.81 -8.54 -20.84
C ILE A 323 -18.50 -8.15 -22.28
N TYR A 324 -18.49 -9.12 -23.20
CA TYR A 324 -18.29 -8.87 -24.62
C TYR A 324 -19.40 -7.98 -25.20
N LEU A 325 -20.66 -8.29 -24.93
CA LEU A 325 -21.81 -7.50 -25.40
C LEU A 325 -21.71 -6.05 -24.92
N GLU A 326 -21.49 -5.86 -23.62
CA GLU A 326 -21.35 -4.54 -23.01
C GLU A 326 -20.19 -3.76 -23.64
N SER A 327 -19.05 -4.42 -23.83
CA SER A 327 -17.86 -3.79 -24.42
C SER A 327 -18.05 -3.35 -25.87
N VAL A 328 -18.83 -4.10 -26.66
CA VAL A 328 -19.16 -3.69 -28.04
C VAL A 328 -20.11 -2.50 -28.03
N ARG A 329 -21.13 -2.52 -27.16
CA ARG A 329 -22.08 -1.41 -26.98
C ARG A 329 -21.36 -0.12 -26.61
N GLU A 330 -20.63 -0.10 -25.49
CA GLU A 330 -19.92 1.07 -24.98
C GLU A 330 -19.00 1.68 -26.07
N LYS A 331 -18.26 0.83 -26.78
CA LYS A 331 -17.34 1.29 -27.84
C LYS A 331 -18.05 1.89 -29.03
N THR A 332 -19.17 1.31 -29.42
CA THR A 332 -19.93 1.80 -30.57
C THR A 332 -20.61 3.12 -30.24
N GLU A 333 -21.14 3.26 -29.03
CA GLU A 333 -21.75 4.50 -28.53
C GLU A 333 -20.72 5.62 -28.31
N SER A 334 -19.51 5.28 -27.86
CA SER A 334 -18.41 6.24 -27.64
C SER A 334 -17.84 6.84 -28.94
N GLY A 335 -18.23 6.30 -30.11
CA GLY A 335 -17.78 6.73 -31.43
C GLY A 335 -16.66 5.85 -31.98
N LEU A 336 -16.96 5.09 -33.04
CA LEU A 336 -15.98 4.23 -33.72
C LEU A 336 -14.91 5.08 -34.43
N LEU A 337 -13.63 4.70 -34.29
CA LEU A 337 -12.47 5.37 -34.92
C LEU A 337 -12.22 6.84 -34.55
N SER A 338 -12.85 7.42 -33.51
CA SER A 338 -12.78 8.86 -33.17
C SER A 338 -13.23 9.85 -34.26
N VAL A 339 -13.54 9.36 -35.47
CA VAL A 339 -13.98 10.11 -36.66
C VAL A 339 -15.46 9.90 -36.94
N LEU A 340 -16.02 8.75 -36.55
CA LEU A 340 -17.47 8.50 -36.61
C LEU A 340 -18.11 9.05 -35.34
N GLY A 341 -19.25 9.74 -35.49
CA GLY A 341 -19.96 10.37 -34.38
C GLY A 341 -20.48 9.36 -33.35
N LYS A 342 -20.97 9.86 -32.22
CA LYS A 342 -21.69 9.04 -31.23
C LYS A 342 -22.91 8.40 -31.89
N THR A 343 -23.20 7.16 -31.53
CA THR A 343 -24.39 6.43 -31.99
C THR A 343 -25.24 6.01 -30.78
N THR A 344 -26.49 5.65 -31.04
CA THR A 344 -27.37 5.04 -30.02
C THR A 344 -27.50 3.57 -30.36
N TYR A 345 -27.07 2.69 -29.46
CA TYR A 345 -27.23 1.25 -29.63
C TYR A 345 -28.72 0.87 -29.42
N PRO A 346 -29.28 -0.12 -30.13
CA PRO A 346 -30.71 -0.47 -30.00
C PRO A 346 -31.03 -0.94 -28.58
N GLN A 347 -32.27 -0.71 -28.11
CA GLN A 347 -32.74 -1.19 -26.80
C GLN A 347 -33.20 -2.65 -26.81
N ASP A 348 -33.53 -3.19 -27.99
CA ASP A 348 -33.93 -4.59 -28.18
C ASP A 348 -32.73 -5.53 -27.94
N VAL A 349 -32.85 -6.40 -26.92
CA VAL A 349 -31.79 -7.31 -26.47
C VAL A 349 -31.34 -8.27 -27.58
N GLU A 350 -32.25 -8.74 -28.43
CA GLU A 350 -31.91 -9.69 -29.50
C GLU A 350 -31.09 -9.01 -30.61
N LEU A 351 -31.45 -7.77 -30.94
CA LEU A 351 -30.69 -6.96 -31.88
C LEU A 351 -29.33 -6.56 -31.31
N GLN A 352 -29.27 -6.22 -30.02
CA GLN A 352 -28.00 -5.92 -29.34
C GLN A 352 -27.02 -7.10 -29.44
N GLU A 353 -27.49 -8.30 -29.14
CA GLU A 353 -26.70 -9.53 -29.24
C GLU A 353 -26.21 -9.77 -30.67
N SER A 354 -27.10 -9.66 -31.64
CA SER A 354 -26.81 -9.96 -33.05
C SER A 354 -25.79 -8.97 -33.63
N LEU A 355 -25.97 -7.68 -33.36
CA LEU A 355 -25.04 -6.61 -33.75
C LEU A 355 -23.68 -6.78 -33.10
N ALA A 356 -23.66 -7.11 -31.81
CA ALA A 356 -22.42 -7.32 -31.10
C ALA A 356 -21.67 -8.50 -31.71
N CYS A 357 -22.34 -9.63 -31.94
CA CYS A 357 -21.69 -10.82 -32.46
C CYS A 357 -21.15 -10.63 -33.90
N ILE A 358 -21.91 -9.97 -34.78
CA ILE A 358 -21.46 -9.76 -36.17
C ILE A 358 -20.30 -8.75 -36.27
N THR A 359 -20.24 -7.79 -35.34
CA THR A 359 -19.15 -6.80 -35.26
C THR A 359 -17.77 -7.45 -35.20
N TYR A 360 -17.60 -8.52 -34.40
CA TYR A 360 -16.32 -9.24 -34.34
C TYR A 360 -15.91 -9.83 -35.69
N PHE A 361 -16.85 -10.43 -36.42
CA PHE A 361 -16.56 -11.02 -37.73
C PHE A 361 -16.27 -9.96 -38.79
N ILE A 362 -16.95 -8.81 -38.76
CA ILE A 362 -16.63 -7.67 -39.63
C ILE A 362 -15.19 -7.21 -39.41
N TYR A 363 -14.76 -7.09 -38.15
CA TYR A 363 -13.43 -6.60 -37.81
C TYR A 363 -12.31 -7.62 -38.04
N ASN A 364 -12.53 -8.91 -37.77
CA ASN A 364 -11.47 -9.92 -37.80
C ASN A 364 -11.32 -10.68 -39.12
N ASP A 365 -12.18 -10.42 -40.09
CA ASP A 365 -12.03 -10.99 -41.43
C ASP A 365 -10.74 -10.49 -42.11
N LYS A 366 -10.05 -11.42 -42.78
CA LYS A 366 -8.72 -11.24 -43.41
C LYS A 366 -8.75 -11.41 -44.93
N GLY A 367 -9.92 -11.54 -45.56
CA GLY A 367 -10.07 -11.69 -47.00
C GLY A 367 -9.85 -10.40 -47.80
N SER A 368 -9.58 -10.54 -49.10
CA SER A 368 -9.66 -9.44 -50.08
C SER A 368 -11.07 -9.26 -50.65
N ASP A 369 -11.92 -10.27 -50.48
CA ASP A 369 -13.33 -10.27 -50.88
C ASP A 369 -14.19 -9.86 -49.68
N TRP A 370 -14.62 -8.60 -49.64
CA TRP A 370 -15.39 -8.06 -48.52
C TRP A 370 -16.85 -8.51 -48.54
N THR A 371 -17.31 -9.20 -49.59
CA THR A 371 -18.69 -9.69 -49.71
C THR A 371 -18.97 -10.95 -48.89
N LYS A 372 -17.91 -11.65 -48.44
CA LYS A 372 -18.02 -12.94 -47.75
C LYS A 372 -17.53 -12.90 -46.32
N PHE A 373 -18.00 -13.84 -45.51
CA PHE A 373 -17.51 -14.07 -44.15
C PHE A 373 -17.08 -15.53 -44.00
N PRO A 374 -15.89 -15.93 -44.49
CA PRO A 374 -15.53 -17.34 -44.65
C PRO A 374 -15.56 -18.17 -43.35
N GLU A 375 -15.24 -17.57 -42.20
CA GLU A 375 -15.34 -18.26 -40.91
C GLU A 375 -16.80 -18.46 -40.46
N LEU A 376 -17.65 -17.46 -40.67
CA LEU A 376 -19.04 -17.48 -40.22
C LEU A 376 -19.94 -18.27 -41.18
N GLU A 377 -19.69 -18.20 -42.49
CA GLU A 377 -20.36 -19.00 -43.52
C GLU A 377 -20.14 -20.49 -43.34
N LYS A 378 -18.99 -20.90 -42.77
CA LYS A 378 -18.73 -22.30 -42.37
C LYS A 378 -19.57 -22.76 -41.18
N ALA A 379 -19.92 -21.84 -40.29
CA ALA A 379 -20.74 -22.13 -39.10
C ALA A 379 -22.25 -22.15 -39.42
N ILE A 380 -22.66 -21.54 -40.53
CA ILE A 380 -24.05 -21.49 -41.00
C ILE A 380 -24.31 -22.64 -41.97
N GLN A 381 -25.28 -23.50 -41.66
CA GLN A 381 -25.64 -24.60 -42.56
C GLN A 381 -26.62 -24.17 -43.66
N GLU A 382 -27.55 -23.27 -43.35
CA GLU A 382 -28.63 -22.85 -44.25
C GLU A 382 -28.17 -21.83 -45.29
N ASP A 383 -28.41 -22.10 -46.58
CA ASP A 383 -27.97 -21.23 -47.68
C ASP A 383 -28.71 -19.88 -47.70
N TYR A 384 -29.97 -19.84 -47.24
CA TYR A 384 -30.71 -18.59 -47.08
C TYR A 384 -30.08 -17.64 -46.06
N LEU A 385 -29.55 -18.15 -44.94
CA LEU A 385 -28.84 -17.35 -43.94
C LEU A 385 -27.50 -16.83 -44.47
N LYS A 386 -26.79 -17.64 -45.26
CA LYS A 386 -25.57 -17.18 -45.97
C LYS A 386 -25.87 -16.04 -46.92
N GLU A 387 -27.03 -16.08 -47.59
CA GLU A 387 -27.45 -15.00 -48.48
C GLU A 387 -27.74 -13.69 -47.71
N GLN A 388 -28.40 -13.76 -46.55
CA GLN A 388 -28.58 -12.58 -45.69
C GLN A 388 -27.24 -12.03 -45.18
N LEU A 389 -26.29 -12.90 -44.87
CA LEU A 389 -24.94 -12.51 -44.45
C LEU A 389 -24.15 -11.84 -45.58
N ARG A 390 -24.29 -12.30 -46.83
CA ARG A 390 -23.67 -11.69 -48.01
C ARG A 390 -24.15 -10.27 -48.27
N LYS A 391 -25.43 -9.96 -48.02
CA LYS A 391 -25.94 -8.58 -48.10
C LYS A 391 -25.20 -7.62 -47.16
N MET A 392 -24.82 -8.09 -45.97
CA MET A 392 -23.97 -7.30 -45.06
C MET A 392 -22.53 -7.18 -45.58
N GLY A 393 -22.04 -8.20 -46.27
CA GLY A 393 -20.75 -8.17 -46.95
C GLY A 393 -20.72 -7.19 -48.13
N GLU A 394 -21.79 -7.11 -48.91
CA GLU A 394 -21.95 -6.14 -50.01
C GLU A 394 -21.91 -4.70 -49.49
N MET A 395 -22.56 -4.44 -48.35
CA MET A 395 -22.45 -3.15 -47.66
C MET A 395 -20.99 -2.82 -47.29
N ARG A 396 -20.26 -3.81 -46.77
CA ARG A 396 -18.82 -3.66 -46.43
C ARG A 396 -17.96 -3.40 -47.67
N GLN A 397 -18.24 -4.08 -48.78
CA GLN A 397 -17.58 -3.88 -50.07
C GLN A 397 -17.84 -2.48 -50.61
N ASN A 398 -19.09 -2.00 -50.56
CA ASN A 398 -19.45 -0.65 -50.97
C ASN A 398 -18.67 0.43 -50.21
N PHE A 399 -18.41 0.25 -48.91
CA PHE A 399 -17.55 1.17 -48.16
C PHE A 399 -16.06 0.99 -48.48
N ALA A 400 -15.62 -0.22 -48.81
CA ALA A 400 -14.23 -0.47 -49.18
C ALA A 400 -13.83 0.19 -50.52
N ASP A 401 -14.79 0.33 -51.43
CA ASP A 401 -14.62 0.91 -52.77
C ASP A 401 -14.76 2.44 -52.81
N ARG A 402 -15.12 3.08 -51.67
CA ARG A 402 -15.17 4.54 -51.55
C ARG A 402 -13.78 5.12 -51.25
N ASP A 403 -13.37 6.14 -52.01
CA ASP A 403 -12.06 6.78 -51.89
C ASP A 403 -11.80 7.46 -50.53
N ASP A 404 -12.85 7.95 -49.85
CA ASP A 404 -12.77 8.65 -48.56
C ASP A 404 -12.71 7.69 -47.34
N VAL A 405 -13.13 6.44 -47.52
CA VAL A 405 -13.14 5.39 -46.48
C VAL A 405 -12.00 4.39 -46.70
N GLY A 406 -11.97 3.78 -47.88
CA GLY A 406 -11.01 2.76 -48.30
C GLY A 406 -11.10 1.43 -47.54
N ARG A 407 -10.29 0.46 -47.97
CA ARG A 407 -10.27 -0.93 -47.47
C ARG A 407 -9.96 -1.10 -45.99
N GLN A 408 -9.38 -0.09 -45.32
CA GLN A 408 -9.03 -0.20 -43.90
C GLN A 408 -10.13 0.32 -42.97
N LYS A 409 -10.86 1.39 -43.34
CA LYS A 409 -11.91 1.97 -42.50
C LYS A 409 -13.30 1.37 -42.75
N CYS A 410 -13.49 0.63 -43.86
CA CYS A 410 -14.78 0.04 -44.21
C CYS A 410 -15.42 -0.75 -43.07
N LYS A 411 -14.61 -1.49 -42.29
CA LYS A 411 -15.06 -2.28 -41.12
C LYS A 411 -15.81 -1.45 -40.09
N ALA A 412 -15.28 -0.27 -39.75
CA ALA A 412 -15.92 0.61 -38.78
C ALA A 412 -17.17 1.29 -39.33
N TYR A 413 -17.16 1.68 -40.61
CA TYR A 413 -18.31 2.27 -41.28
C TYR A 413 -19.46 1.27 -41.42
N THR A 414 -19.18 0.00 -41.72
CA THR A 414 -20.19 -1.06 -41.76
C THR A 414 -20.87 -1.24 -40.40
N VAL A 415 -20.09 -1.31 -39.31
CA VAL A 415 -20.68 -1.46 -37.96
C VAL A 415 -21.49 -0.22 -37.58
N TYR A 416 -20.98 0.97 -37.89
CA TYR A 416 -21.70 2.22 -37.65
C TYR A 416 -23.03 2.28 -38.41
N GLU A 417 -23.05 1.91 -39.69
CA GLU A 417 -24.26 1.86 -40.51
C GLU A 417 -25.28 0.86 -39.95
N LEU A 418 -24.83 -0.34 -39.58
CA LEU A 418 -25.68 -1.38 -38.98
C LEU A 418 -26.32 -0.92 -37.67
N VAL A 419 -25.62 -0.14 -36.85
CA VAL A 419 -26.17 0.41 -35.60
C VAL A 419 -27.09 1.60 -35.86
N GLN A 420 -26.71 2.54 -36.73
CA GLN A 420 -27.56 3.69 -37.04
C GLN A 420 -28.88 3.30 -37.73
N LYS A 421 -28.82 2.33 -38.65
CA LYS A 421 -29.97 1.83 -39.41
C LYS A 421 -30.39 0.44 -38.95
N HIS A 422 -30.30 0.18 -37.64
CA HIS A 422 -30.64 -1.13 -37.08
C HIS A 422 -32.08 -1.57 -37.41
N ASN A 423 -33.04 -0.62 -37.54
CA ASN A 423 -34.41 -0.92 -37.94
C ASN A 423 -34.50 -1.49 -39.36
N ASP A 424 -33.70 -0.99 -40.30
CA ASP A 424 -33.67 -1.46 -41.69
C ASP A 424 -33.02 -2.85 -41.81
N HIS A 425 -32.24 -3.24 -40.80
CA HIS A 425 -31.50 -4.50 -40.75
C HIS A 425 -32.01 -5.47 -39.67
N ALA A 426 -33.12 -5.15 -38.99
CA ALA A 426 -33.59 -5.88 -37.82
C ALA A 426 -33.92 -7.36 -38.13
N GLU A 427 -34.69 -7.61 -39.19
CA GLU A 427 -35.09 -8.96 -39.60
C GLU A 427 -33.88 -9.82 -40.02
N PRO A 428 -32.97 -9.37 -40.91
CA PRO A 428 -31.72 -10.09 -41.20
C PRO A 428 -30.87 -10.39 -39.96
N LEU A 429 -30.76 -9.44 -39.02
CA LEU A 429 -29.98 -9.62 -37.79
C LEU A 429 -30.61 -10.66 -36.86
N ARG A 430 -31.94 -10.63 -36.68
CA ARG A 430 -32.68 -11.63 -35.88
C ARG A 430 -32.54 -13.03 -36.46
N LEU A 431 -32.66 -13.18 -37.78
CA LEU A 431 -32.48 -14.47 -38.47
C LEU A 431 -31.07 -15.04 -38.26
N LEU A 432 -30.05 -14.19 -38.24
CA LEU A 432 -28.65 -14.60 -38.05
C LEU A 432 -28.29 -14.88 -36.58
N ARG A 433 -29.08 -14.38 -35.61
CA ARG A 433 -28.75 -14.37 -34.17
C ARG A 433 -28.19 -15.68 -33.64
N SER A 434 -28.92 -16.78 -33.81
CA SER A 434 -28.53 -18.09 -33.26
C SER A 434 -27.19 -18.57 -33.80
N SER A 435 -26.97 -18.41 -35.10
CA SER A 435 -25.74 -18.83 -35.79
C SER A 435 -24.54 -17.97 -35.38
N VAL A 436 -24.69 -16.64 -35.36
CA VAL A 436 -23.58 -15.73 -35.02
C VAL A 436 -23.27 -15.78 -33.52
N LYS A 437 -24.29 -15.90 -32.65
CA LYS A 437 -24.10 -16.12 -31.21
C LYS A 437 -23.36 -17.43 -30.93
N GLY A 438 -23.77 -18.54 -31.56
CA GLY A 438 -23.08 -19.82 -31.43
C GLY A 438 -21.61 -19.75 -31.86
N ALA A 439 -21.33 -19.05 -32.97
CA ALA A 439 -19.98 -18.86 -33.47
C ALA A 439 -19.11 -18.01 -32.52
N ILE A 440 -19.63 -16.93 -31.94
CA ILE A 440 -18.89 -16.13 -30.93
C ILE A 440 -18.71 -16.90 -29.63
N LEU A 441 -19.75 -17.57 -29.14
CA LEU A 441 -19.67 -18.40 -27.95
C LEU A 441 -18.58 -19.47 -28.08
N SER A 442 -18.40 -20.07 -29.27
CA SER A 442 -17.31 -21.02 -29.52
C SER A 442 -15.90 -20.39 -29.42
N LYS A 443 -15.76 -19.10 -29.76
CA LYS A 443 -14.49 -18.35 -29.62
C LYS A 443 -14.23 -17.94 -28.17
N LEU A 444 -15.28 -17.79 -27.36
CA LEU A 444 -15.19 -17.44 -25.93
C LEU A 444 -15.02 -18.68 -25.03
N ASP A 445 -15.16 -19.88 -25.58
CA ASP A 445 -15.06 -21.17 -24.90
C ASP A 445 -13.60 -21.63 -24.73
N GLU A 446 -12.77 -20.81 -24.08
CA GLU A 446 -11.47 -21.27 -23.58
C GLU A 446 -11.66 -21.87 -22.18
N GLU A 447 -11.53 -23.20 -22.07
CA GLU A 447 -11.52 -23.90 -20.78
C GLU A 447 -10.44 -23.30 -19.86
N SER A 448 -10.85 -22.65 -18.79
CA SER A 448 -9.95 -22.17 -17.75
C SER A 448 -10.47 -22.54 -16.39
N SER A 449 -10.01 -23.69 -15.88
CA SER A 449 -10.27 -24.18 -14.52
C SER A 449 -9.39 -23.51 -13.47
N ALA A 450 -8.78 -22.36 -13.77
CA ALA A 450 -7.77 -21.74 -12.90
C ALA A 450 -8.29 -21.37 -11.50
N LEU A 451 -9.60 -21.11 -11.37
CA LEU A 451 -10.23 -20.81 -10.08
C LEU A 451 -10.58 -22.08 -9.28
N ASP A 452 -10.74 -23.24 -9.93
CA ASP A 452 -11.21 -24.46 -9.25
C ASP A 452 -10.25 -24.92 -8.14
N PRO A 453 -8.91 -24.94 -8.33
CA PRO A 453 -7.97 -25.26 -7.25
C PRO A 453 -8.04 -24.27 -6.09
N ILE A 454 -8.24 -22.97 -6.37
CA ILE A 454 -8.29 -21.91 -5.35
C ILE A 454 -9.56 -22.06 -4.52
N VAL A 455 -10.71 -22.22 -5.17
CA VAL A 455 -12.00 -22.42 -4.48
C VAL A 455 -11.99 -23.72 -3.68
N ARG A 456 -11.48 -24.82 -4.24
CA ARG A 456 -11.31 -26.09 -3.49
C ARG A 456 -10.43 -25.92 -2.26
N LEU A 457 -9.35 -25.14 -2.36
CA LEU A 457 -8.46 -24.86 -1.23
C LEU A 457 -9.17 -24.05 -0.13
N VAL A 458 -9.95 -23.02 -0.49
CA VAL A 458 -10.79 -22.26 0.45
C VAL A 458 -11.80 -23.20 1.14
N CYS A 459 -12.54 -24.01 0.39
CA CYS A 459 -13.50 -24.96 0.96
C CYS A 459 -12.84 -25.99 1.88
N ALA A 460 -11.65 -26.51 1.53
CA ALA A 460 -10.93 -27.47 2.36
C ALA A 460 -10.49 -26.87 3.70
N TYR A 461 -10.03 -25.60 3.70
CA TYR A 461 -9.62 -24.89 4.93
C TYR A 461 -10.77 -24.69 5.94
N ASN A 462 -12.02 -24.67 5.46
CA ASN A 462 -13.20 -24.39 6.26
C ASN A 462 -14.06 -25.65 6.56
N ARG A 463 -13.68 -26.84 6.06
CA ARG A 463 -14.39 -28.11 6.32
C ARG A 463 -13.66 -29.08 7.25
N GLU A 464 -12.57 -28.64 7.90
CA GLU A 464 -11.66 -29.48 8.71
C GLU A 464 -11.08 -30.72 7.98
N ILE A 465 -11.28 -30.86 6.66
CA ILE A 465 -10.60 -31.84 5.83
C ILE A 465 -9.16 -31.35 5.64
N THR A 466 -8.31 -31.64 6.62
CA THR A 466 -6.84 -31.51 6.53
C THR A 466 -6.23 -32.56 5.59
N GLY A 467 -6.94 -32.91 4.52
CA GLY A 467 -6.33 -33.45 3.32
C GLY A 467 -5.59 -32.30 2.65
N GLY A 468 -4.37 -32.02 3.10
CA GLY A 468 -3.48 -31.08 2.42
C GLY A 468 -3.55 -31.37 0.93
N LEU A 469 -3.98 -30.37 0.15
CA LEU A 469 -4.03 -30.47 -1.30
C LEU A 469 -2.70 -31.07 -1.76
N ALA A 470 -2.81 -32.23 -2.40
CA ALA A 470 -1.83 -33.31 -2.38
C ALA A 470 -0.36 -32.87 -2.41
N ASN A 471 0.44 -33.56 -1.59
CA ASN A 471 1.90 -33.66 -1.65
C ASN A 471 2.38 -34.18 -3.00
N THR A 472 2.24 -33.38 -4.05
CA THR A 472 3.09 -33.47 -5.23
C THR A 472 3.87 -32.18 -5.26
N SER A 473 4.83 -32.05 -4.34
CA SER A 473 5.95 -31.16 -4.61
C SER A 473 6.52 -31.64 -5.95
N PRO A 474 6.41 -30.84 -7.04
CA PRO A 474 6.94 -31.27 -8.31
C PRO A 474 8.43 -31.59 -8.11
N LYS A 475 8.86 -32.75 -8.59
CA LYS A 475 10.29 -33.07 -8.66
C LYS A 475 10.91 -31.95 -9.50
N GLY A 476 11.75 -31.10 -8.87
CA GLY A 476 12.24 -29.87 -9.49
C GLY A 476 12.76 -30.09 -10.92
N GLY A 477 12.46 -29.16 -11.82
CA GLY A 477 12.74 -29.29 -13.26
C GLY A 477 11.87 -28.33 -14.09
N GLY A 478 11.87 -28.51 -15.42
CA GLY A 478 11.17 -27.65 -16.37
C GLY A 478 9.63 -27.64 -16.29
N ASP A 479 9.01 -28.45 -15.42
CA ASP A 479 7.55 -28.61 -15.28
C ASP A 479 6.92 -27.76 -14.17
N VAL A 480 7.67 -26.79 -13.63
CA VAL A 480 7.19 -25.91 -12.55
C VAL A 480 7.06 -24.45 -13.01
N CYS A 481 6.08 -23.76 -12.45
CA CYS A 481 5.86 -22.35 -12.57
C CYS A 481 7.08 -21.60 -12.05
N PHE A 482 7.68 -20.79 -12.90
CA PHE A 482 8.84 -19.98 -12.59
C PHE A 482 8.62 -18.99 -11.42
N MET A 483 7.38 -18.54 -11.21
CA MET A 483 7.04 -17.50 -10.24
C MET A 483 6.72 -18.06 -8.87
N CYS A 484 5.80 -19.02 -8.80
CA CYS A 484 5.31 -19.58 -7.53
C CYS A 484 5.80 -21.00 -7.23
N GLY A 485 6.36 -21.72 -8.21
CA GLY A 485 6.81 -23.11 -8.05
C GLY A 485 5.72 -24.19 -8.14
N ALA A 486 4.47 -23.83 -8.43
CA ALA A 486 3.38 -24.79 -8.70
C ALA A 486 3.60 -25.55 -10.03
N VAL A 487 2.89 -26.65 -10.27
CA VAL A 487 2.95 -27.35 -11.58
C VAL A 487 2.50 -26.40 -12.71
N ALA A 488 3.21 -26.43 -13.84
CA ALA A 488 2.87 -25.62 -15.00
C ALA A 488 3.18 -26.33 -16.32
N ASP A 489 2.22 -26.29 -17.25
CA ASP A 489 2.33 -26.95 -18.56
C ASP A 489 2.59 -25.96 -19.70
N LYS A 490 2.14 -24.70 -19.56
CA LYS A 490 2.28 -23.66 -20.60
C LYS A 490 3.68 -23.06 -20.59
N GLN A 491 4.40 -23.19 -21.72
CA GLN A 491 5.70 -22.55 -21.96
C GLN A 491 5.54 -21.19 -22.63
N TYR A 492 6.42 -20.24 -22.31
CA TYR A 492 6.55 -18.97 -23.03
C TYR A 492 8.01 -18.54 -23.12
N LYS A 493 8.29 -17.70 -24.12
CA LYS A 493 9.64 -17.22 -24.45
C LYS A 493 9.93 -15.91 -23.71
N LEU A 494 11.06 -15.84 -23.02
CA LEU A 494 11.56 -14.58 -22.45
C LEU A 494 11.97 -13.61 -23.57
N GLY A 495 11.61 -12.33 -23.42
CA GLY A 495 12.26 -11.23 -24.15
C GLY A 495 11.47 -10.57 -25.30
N GLN A 496 10.21 -10.93 -25.56
CA GLN A 496 9.41 -10.20 -26.55
C GLN A 496 8.65 -8.98 -25.99
N LYS A 497 8.49 -8.88 -24.67
CA LYS A 497 7.87 -7.71 -24.03
C LYS A 497 8.78 -7.19 -22.89
N LYS A 498 9.02 -5.88 -22.84
CA LYS A 498 9.98 -5.19 -21.96
C LYS A 498 9.50 -5.08 -20.49
N HIS A 499 8.93 -6.15 -19.92
CA HIS A 499 8.34 -6.13 -18.56
C HIS A 499 9.38 -6.18 -17.42
N PHE A 500 8.94 -5.91 -16.19
CA PHE A 500 9.71 -6.03 -14.94
C PHE A 500 10.22 -7.47 -14.64
N LEU A 501 9.67 -8.50 -15.31
CA LEU A 501 10.03 -9.93 -15.17
C LEU A 501 11.24 -10.36 -16.03
N GLN A 502 12.26 -9.50 -16.15
CA GLN A 502 13.44 -9.72 -17.00
C GLN A 502 14.24 -10.97 -16.60
N VAL A 503 15.15 -11.40 -17.48
CA VAL A 503 16.07 -12.55 -17.30
C VAL A 503 16.88 -12.47 -15.99
N GLY A 504 17.12 -11.26 -15.46
CA GLY A 504 17.75 -11.02 -14.14
C GLY A 504 16.81 -10.55 -13.03
N GLY A 505 15.50 -10.49 -13.27
CA GLY A 505 14.46 -10.16 -12.28
C GLY A 505 13.94 -11.40 -11.55
N PHE A 506 13.29 -11.20 -10.39
CA PHE A 506 12.74 -12.19 -9.44
C PHE A 506 12.89 -13.67 -9.87
N THR A 507 13.85 -14.40 -9.30
CA THR A 507 13.87 -15.87 -9.33
C THR A 507 13.88 -16.35 -7.87
N LYS A 508 12.84 -17.07 -7.43
CA LYS A 508 12.92 -17.82 -6.16
C LYS A 508 13.41 -19.26 -6.41
N ARG A 509 13.18 -19.84 -7.62
CA ARG A 509 13.30 -21.29 -7.83
C ARG A 509 13.74 -21.78 -9.23
N ALA A 510 14.30 -20.94 -10.11
CA ALA A 510 14.81 -21.38 -11.41
C ALA A 510 16.16 -20.75 -11.79
N THR A 511 16.98 -21.52 -12.49
CA THR A 511 18.27 -21.08 -13.02
C THR A 511 18.09 -20.05 -14.15
N PRO A 512 18.88 -18.95 -14.18
CA PRO A 512 18.75 -17.88 -15.19
C PRO A 512 18.99 -18.30 -16.66
N LYS A 513 19.27 -19.57 -16.94
CA LYS A 513 19.81 -20.07 -18.21
C LYS A 513 18.77 -20.60 -19.19
N ASP A 514 17.51 -20.79 -18.79
CA ASP A 514 16.47 -21.32 -19.69
C ASP A 514 15.80 -20.23 -20.54
N PRO A 515 15.79 -20.36 -21.88
CA PRO A 515 15.15 -19.40 -22.80
C PRO A 515 13.61 -19.42 -22.74
N TYR A 516 13.04 -20.53 -22.27
CA TYR A 516 11.61 -20.72 -22.06
C TYR A 516 11.33 -20.98 -20.59
N LYS A 517 10.31 -20.30 -20.05
CA LYS A 517 9.83 -20.52 -18.68
C LYS A 517 8.36 -20.93 -18.71
N ARG A 518 7.89 -21.56 -17.65
CA ARG A 518 6.47 -21.93 -17.48
C ARG A 518 5.81 -21.09 -16.39
N TRP A 519 4.51 -20.85 -16.50
CA TRP A 519 3.69 -20.11 -15.53
C TRP A 519 2.41 -20.90 -15.33
N CYS A 520 1.98 -21.03 -14.08
CA CYS A 520 0.65 -21.55 -13.80
C CYS A 520 -0.41 -20.49 -14.11
N ALA A 521 -1.65 -20.93 -14.29
CA ALA A 521 -2.77 -20.04 -14.60
C ALA A 521 -2.98 -18.95 -13.53
N ALA A 522 -2.79 -19.26 -12.24
CA ALA A 522 -2.87 -18.27 -11.16
C ALA A 522 -1.83 -17.14 -11.31
N CYS A 523 -0.59 -17.47 -11.69
CA CYS A 523 0.45 -16.45 -11.92
C CYS A 523 0.19 -15.62 -13.19
N GLN A 524 -0.51 -16.17 -14.17
CA GLN A 524 -0.96 -15.42 -15.34
C GLN A 524 -2.04 -14.39 -14.97
N ILE A 525 -3.00 -14.77 -14.12
CA ILE A 525 -4.02 -13.85 -13.60
C ILE A 525 -3.36 -12.74 -12.77
N GLU A 526 -2.45 -13.11 -11.86
CA GLU A 526 -1.69 -12.14 -11.06
C GLU A 526 -0.93 -11.14 -11.95
N HIS A 527 -0.31 -11.63 -13.03
CA HIS A 527 0.39 -10.76 -13.96
C HIS A 527 -0.54 -9.68 -14.57
N GLN A 528 -1.78 -10.04 -14.89
CA GLN A 528 -2.76 -9.09 -15.44
C GLN A 528 -3.27 -8.10 -14.41
N LEU A 529 -3.48 -8.57 -13.18
CA LEU A 529 -3.82 -7.70 -12.06
C LEU A 529 -2.70 -6.68 -11.80
N ILE A 530 -1.43 -7.11 -11.85
CA ILE A 530 -0.27 -6.20 -11.73
C ILE A 530 -0.25 -5.21 -12.90
N ASP A 531 -0.42 -5.67 -14.13
CA ASP A 531 -0.41 -4.79 -15.30
C ASP A 531 -1.53 -3.75 -15.23
N SER A 532 -2.72 -4.14 -14.77
CA SER A 532 -3.85 -3.24 -14.51
C SER A 532 -3.52 -2.21 -13.43
N LEU A 533 -3.01 -2.67 -12.27
CA LEU A 533 -2.60 -1.81 -11.15
C LEU A 533 -1.55 -0.77 -11.60
N VAL A 534 -0.52 -1.20 -12.32
CA VAL A 534 0.56 -0.31 -12.80
C VAL A 534 0.00 0.75 -13.77
N GLN A 535 -0.90 0.35 -14.67
CA GLN A 535 -1.53 1.28 -15.61
C GLN A 535 -2.45 2.27 -14.90
N SER A 536 -3.28 1.81 -13.95
CA SER A 536 -4.17 2.68 -13.17
C SER A 536 -3.39 3.68 -12.30
N SER A 537 -2.20 3.31 -11.82
CA SER A 537 -1.31 4.20 -11.08
C SER A 537 -0.53 5.18 -11.99
N GLY A 538 -0.80 5.20 -13.31
CA GLY A 538 -0.16 6.13 -14.25
C GLY A 538 1.28 5.78 -14.61
N PHE A 539 1.72 4.56 -14.30
CA PHE A 539 3.05 4.04 -14.62
C PHE A 539 3.03 3.16 -15.88
N SER A 540 4.20 2.95 -16.48
CA SER A 540 4.34 2.03 -17.60
C SER A 540 4.79 0.65 -17.12
N VAL A 541 4.22 -0.42 -17.66
CA VAL A 541 4.63 -1.82 -17.39
C VAL A 541 6.11 -2.13 -17.70
N ASN A 542 6.79 -1.23 -18.42
CA ASN A 542 8.21 -1.32 -18.75
C ASN A 542 9.12 -0.51 -17.81
N GLU A 543 8.54 0.23 -16.85
CA GLU A 543 9.30 0.97 -15.85
C GLU A 543 9.88 0.01 -14.79
N ASP A 544 10.88 0.51 -14.05
CA ASP A 544 11.50 -0.20 -12.95
C ASP A 544 10.70 0.12 -11.69
N LEU A 545 9.99 -0.87 -11.15
CA LEU A 545 8.97 -0.68 -10.12
C LEU A 545 9.40 -1.28 -8.78
N ILE A 546 8.94 -0.64 -7.70
CA ILE A 546 8.92 -1.19 -6.35
C ILE A 546 7.47 -1.29 -5.92
N PHE A 547 7.09 -2.39 -5.28
CA PHE A 547 5.76 -2.58 -4.72
C PHE A 547 5.84 -2.43 -3.20
N PHE A 548 5.02 -1.53 -2.68
CA PHE A 548 4.85 -1.28 -1.26
C PHE A 548 3.53 -1.87 -0.80
N TYR A 549 3.58 -2.67 0.26
CA TYR A 549 2.43 -3.32 0.86
C TYR A 549 2.17 -2.62 2.19
N PHE A 550 1.16 -1.77 2.22
CA PHE A 550 0.74 -1.09 3.44
C PHE A 550 -0.26 -1.95 4.19
N TYR A 551 -0.14 -2.03 5.50
CA TYR A 551 -1.07 -2.75 6.38
C TYR A 551 -1.05 -2.11 7.75
N PHE A 552 -2.07 -2.30 8.58
CA PHE A 552 -2.07 -1.74 9.94
C PHE A 552 -1.34 -2.65 10.90
N ASP A 553 -2.03 -3.69 11.34
CA ASP A 553 -1.49 -4.71 12.22
C ASP A 553 -1.89 -6.08 11.68
N SER A 554 -1.60 -7.14 12.45
CA SER A 554 -1.98 -8.49 12.07
C SER A 554 -3.49 -8.66 11.88
N VAL A 555 -4.29 -7.80 12.52
CA VAL A 555 -5.73 -7.68 12.36
C VAL A 555 -6.07 -6.22 12.13
N PHE A 556 -7.19 -5.96 11.46
CA PHE A 556 -7.80 -4.65 11.37
C PHE A 556 -9.32 -4.79 11.29
N VAL A 557 -10.07 -3.75 11.64
CA VAL A 557 -11.52 -3.73 11.45
C VAL A 557 -11.93 -3.83 9.97
N ASN A 558 -13.08 -4.46 9.70
CA ASN A 558 -13.73 -4.36 8.40
C ASN A 558 -14.26 -2.94 8.12
N VAL A 559 -13.62 -2.24 7.18
CA VAL A 559 -13.98 -0.86 6.80
C VAL A 559 -15.08 -0.74 5.76
N ASP A 560 -15.47 -1.85 5.10
CA ASP A 560 -16.43 -1.85 3.99
C ASP A 560 -17.73 -1.08 4.26
N PRO A 561 -18.39 -1.19 5.44
CA PRO A 561 -19.65 -0.50 5.67
C PRO A 561 -19.53 1.04 5.65
N PHE A 562 -18.31 1.56 5.80
CA PHE A 562 -17.96 2.96 5.91
C PHE A 562 -16.94 3.41 4.85
N GLN A 563 -16.84 2.69 3.73
CA GLN A 563 -15.80 2.93 2.73
C GLN A 563 -15.77 4.40 2.26
N GLU A 564 -16.92 5.03 2.05
CA GLU A 564 -17.01 6.43 1.62
C GLU A 564 -16.48 7.40 2.69
N GLN A 565 -16.83 7.20 3.96
CA GLN A 565 -16.34 8.03 5.06
C GLN A 565 -14.85 7.80 5.31
N MET A 566 -14.40 6.55 5.31
CA MET A 566 -12.99 6.18 5.49
C MET A 566 -12.12 6.73 4.34
N SER A 567 -12.66 6.82 3.13
CA SER A 567 -11.96 7.40 1.97
C SER A 567 -11.66 8.90 2.13
N LYS A 568 -12.34 9.61 3.04
CA LYS A 568 -12.03 11.02 3.36
C LYS A 568 -10.71 11.18 4.09
N VAL A 569 -10.23 10.13 4.76
CA VAL A 569 -8.93 10.11 5.43
C VAL A 569 -7.83 9.85 4.42
N GLY A 570 -7.46 10.91 3.69
CA GLY A 570 -6.46 10.87 2.63
C GLY A 570 -5.02 10.91 3.11
N ILE A 571 -4.21 9.97 2.62
CA ILE A 571 -2.77 9.86 2.87
C ILE A 571 -2.06 10.30 1.62
N ASN A 572 -1.84 11.61 1.54
CA ASN A 572 -1.04 12.22 0.49
C ASN A 572 0.35 12.55 1.01
N VAL A 573 1.36 11.85 0.49
CA VAL A 573 2.76 12.16 0.74
C VAL A 573 3.38 12.62 -0.57
N GLN A 574 3.76 13.89 -0.62
CA GLN A 574 4.49 14.43 -1.76
C GLN A 574 5.91 13.87 -1.79
N GLY A 575 6.30 13.33 -2.93
CA GLY A 575 7.70 13.04 -3.28
C GLY A 575 8.19 13.95 -4.40
N THR A 576 9.44 13.75 -4.85
CA THR A 576 9.92 14.35 -6.11
C THR A 576 9.08 13.84 -7.30
N GLU A 577 8.94 14.61 -8.39
CA GLU A 577 8.07 14.30 -9.56
C GLU A 577 7.90 12.78 -9.80
N LYS A 578 6.70 12.24 -9.49
CA LYS A 578 6.26 10.82 -9.57
C LYS A 578 6.61 9.85 -8.42
N LEU A 579 7.29 10.28 -7.36
CA LEU A 579 7.50 9.48 -6.13
C LEU A 579 6.51 9.85 -5.01
N GLY A 580 5.34 10.36 -5.37
CA GLY A 580 4.26 10.62 -4.43
C GLY A 580 3.47 9.35 -4.15
N LEU A 581 2.88 9.27 -2.96
CA LEU A 581 1.89 8.26 -2.61
C LEU A 581 0.57 8.96 -2.30
N ASN A 582 -0.52 8.41 -2.83
CA ASN A 582 -1.85 8.91 -2.61
C ASN A 582 -2.83 7.75 -2.52
N PHE A 583 -3.24 7.43 -1.29
CA PHE A 583 -4.25 6.43 -0.97
C PHE A 583 -5.03 6.89 0.26
N THR A 584 -6.05 6.15 0.65
CA THR A 584 -7.01 6.49 1.70
C THR A 584 -7.17 5.32 2.68
N LEU A 585 -7.80 5.55 3.83
CA LEU A 585 -8.19 4.43 4.71
C LEU A 585 -9.21 3.49 4.05
N GLY A 586 -10.02 4.00 3.11
CA GLY A 586 -10.99 3.18 2.36
C GLY A 586 -10.34 2.15 1.42
N ASP A 587 -9.04 2.28 1.13
CA ASP A 587 -8.30 1.32 0.30
C ASP A 587 -7.89 0.05 1.08
N PHE A 588 -8.03 0.05 2.41
CA PHE A 588 -7.79 -1.11 3.28
C PHE A 588 -9.04 -2.01 3.40
N ASP A 589 -9.75 -2.19 2.29
CA ASP A 589 -10.83 -3.16 2.18
C ASP A 589 -10.31 -4.61 2.31
N THR A 590 -9.02 -4.83 2.18
CA THR A 590 -8.35 -6.11 2.45
C THR A 590 -7.26 -5.89 3.50
N PRO A 591 -6.68 -6.96 4.10
CA PRO A 591 -5.71 -6.82 5.19
C PRO A 591 -4.45 -5.99 4.86
N PHE A 592 -4.23 -5.68 3.58
CA PHE A 592 -3.14 -4.84 3.11
C PHE A 592 -3.55 -4.13 1.82
N HIS A 593 -2.94 -2.98 1.53
CA HIS A 593 -3.05 -2.21 0.29
C HIS A 593 -1.72 -2.23 -0.48
N ILE A 594 -1.75 -2.29 -1.81
CA ILE A 594 -0.55 -2.40 -2.65
C ILE A 594 -0.39 -1.15 -3.52
N GLU A 595 0.76 -0.49 -3.39
CA GLU A 595 1.13 0.67 -4.20
C GLU A 595 2.41 0.41 -5.01
N PRO A 596 2.36 0.44 -6.35
CA PRO A 596 3.56 0.44 -7.17
C PRO A 596 4.19 1.83 -7.18
N MET A 597 5.52 1.90 -7.31
CA MET A 597 6.24 3.16 -7.52
C MET A 597 7.37 3.00 -8.53
N ALA A 598 7.39 3.85 -9.55
CA ALA A 598 8.44 3.87 -10.56
C ALA A 598 9.71 4.56 -10.06
N ILE A 599 10.81 3.80 -10.02
CA ILE A 599 12.15 4.29 -9.67
C ILE A 599 13.03 4.61 -10.88
N ARG A 600 12.47 4.55 -12.09
CA ARG A 600 13.13 4.96 -13.34
C ARG A 600 12.19 5.85 -14.14
N LEU A 601 12.61 7.10 -14.37
CA LEU A 601 11.86 8.06 -15.16
C LEU A 601 11.97 7.79 -16.68
N PRO A 602 11.01 8.29 -17.48
CA PRO A 602 11.03 8.17 -18.94
C PRO A 602 12.31 8.72 -19.56
N PRO A 603 12.73 8.25 -20.75
CA PRO A 603 14.00 8.61 -21.38
C PRO A 603 14.23 10.11 -21.64
N LYS A 604 13.19 10.94 -21.52
CA LYS A 604 13.21 12.39 -21.81
C LYS A 604 13.43 13.27 -20.56
N GLN A 605 13.39 12.72 -19.35
CA GLN A 605 13.69 13.47 -18.11
C GLN A 605 15.15 13.22 -17.68
N THR A 606 15.97 14.25 -17.71
CA THR A 606 17.37 14.22 -17.28
C THR A 606 17.48 14.30 -15.76
N GLU A 607 17.12 13.22 -15.07
CA GLU A 607 17.36 13.11 -13.64
C GLU A 607 18.72 12.43 -13.41
N HIS A 608 19.69 13.15 -12.82
CA HIS A 608 21.07 12.66 -12.60
C HIS A 608 21.22 11.70 -11.40
N SER A 609 20.13 11.29 -10.75
CA SER A 609 20.15 10.39 -9.58
C SER A 609 20.39 8.93 -9.99
N SER A 610 21.15 8.21 -9.16
CA SER A 610 21.35 6.77 -9.36
C SER A 610 20.04 5.99 -9.08
N LYS A 611 19.90 4.77 -9.62
CA LYS A 611 18.76 3.88 -9.31
C LYS A 611 18.64 3.64 -7.79
N SER A 612 19.74 3.39 -7.10
CA SER A 612 19.76 3.17 -5.64
C SER A 612 19.28 4.41 -4.87
N THR A 613 19.64 5.60 -5.34
CA THR A 613 19.17 6.86 -4.77
C THR A 613 17.66 7.01 -4.90
N ARG A 614 17.10 6.76 -6.09
CA ARG A 614 15.64 6.86 -6.32
C ARG A 614 14.87 5.84 -5.51
N ARG A 615 15.42 4.62 -5.38
CA ARG A 615 14.87 3.60 -4.48
C ARG A 615 14.88 4.06 -3.02
N ALA A 616 15.97 4.65 -2.52
CA ALA A 616 16.02 5.19 -1.16
C ALA A 616 14.98 6.31 -0.95
N ARG A 617 14.73 7.16 -1.95
CA ARG A 617 13.66 8.18 -1.88
C ARG A 617 12.28 7.56 -1.86
N ALA A 618 12.01 6.57 -2.70
CA ALA A 618 10.74 5.85 -2.72
C ALA A 618 10.44 5.24 -1.35
N ILE A 619 11.44 4.61 -0.72
CA ILE A 619 11.34 4.06 0.63
C ILE A 619 11.10 5.17 1.66
N HIS A 620 11.81 6.29 1.55
CA HIS A 620 11.58 7.45 2.43
C HIS A 620 10.14 7.98 2.31
N THR A 621 9.59 8.10 1.09
CA THR A 621 8.16 8.45 0.88
C THR A 621 7.25 7.41 1.55
N ALA A 622 7.54 6.12 1.42
CA ALA A 622 6.75 5.06 2.04
C ALA A 622 6.76 5.15 3.58
N ILE A 623 7.92 5.38 4.19
CA ILE A 623 8.05 5.57 5.64
C ILE A 623 7.27 6.82 6.11
N LYS A 624 7.29 7.91 5.33
CA LYS A 624 6.44 9.08 5.61
C LYS A 624 4.95 8.76 5.52
N ALA A 625 4.54 7.93 4.57
CA ALA A 625 3.15 7.49 4.45
C ALA A 625 2.74 6.66 5.67
N CYS A 626 3.60 5.77 6.14
CA CYS A 626 3.43 5.04 7.40
C CYS A 626 3.19 5.99 8.59
N LEU A 627 4.04 7.00 8.79
CA LEU A 627 3.89 7.96 9.89
C LEU A 627 2.64 8.84 9.77
N LYS A 628 2.20 9.15 8.56
CA LYS A 628 1.00 9.98 8.32
C LYS A 628 -0.29 9.19 8.53
N CYS A 629 -0.27 7.90 8.20
CA CYS A 629 -1.42 7.00 8.27
C CYS A 629 -1.48 6.21 9.58
N GLY A 630 -0.37 6.05 10.31
CA GLY A 630 -0.29 5.02 11.34
C GLY A 630 -0.36 3.62 10.77
N CYS A 631 0.17 3.39 9.57
CA CYS A 631 0.26 2.04 9.00
C CYS A 631 1.71 1.56 8.96
N LYS A 632 1.89 0.25 8.84
CA LYS A 632 3.15 -0.43 8.55
C LYS A 632 3.32 -0.63 7.05
N CYS A 633 4.54 -0.90 6.62
CA CYS A 633 4.81 -1.17 5.21
C CYS A 633 5.92 -2.20 5.00
N VAL A 634 5.70 -3.12 4.05
CA VAL A 634 6.76 -3.96 3.50
C VAL A 634 7.00 -3.68 2.02
N ALA A 635 8.27 -3.46 1.66
CA ALA A 635 8.69 -3.42 0.27
C ALA A 635 9.11 -4.83 -0.18
N THR A 636 8.27 -5.46 -1.01
CA THR A 636 8.52 -6.81 -1.57
C THR A 636 8.09 -6.91 -3.03
N SER A 637 8.18 -8.12 -3.60
CA SER A 637 7.81 -8.44 -4.97
C SER A 637 6.39 -9.03 -5.01
N PRO A 638 5.63 -8.83 -6.10
CA PRO A 638 4.22 -9.25 -6.21
C PRO A 638 3.95 -10.75 -6.36
N TYR A 639 4.92 -11.59 -6.02
CA TYR A 639 4.81 -13.06 -6.03
C TYR A 639 5.40 -13.68 -4.76
N ALA A 640 5.49 -12.90 -3.69
CA ALA A 640 5.93 -13.34 -2.38
C ALA A 640 4.71 -13.49 -1.47
N LEU A 641 4.74 -14.49 -0.58
CA LEU A 641 3.81 -14.55 0.55
C LEU A 641 4.04 -13.33 1.43
N ILE A 642 2.96 -12.63 1.78
CA ILE A 642 3.04 -11.54 2.75
C ILE A 642 3.33 -12.13 4.12
N ARG A 643 4.37 -11.60 4.74
CA ARG A 643 4.65 -11.81 6.16
C ARG A 643 4.32 -10.51 6.85
N MET A 644 3.44 -10.54 7.85
CA MET A 644 3.23 -9.39 8.71
C MET A 644 4.44 -9.28 9.63
N TYR A 645 5.25 -8.23 9.42
CA TYR A 645 6.49 -8.02 10.14
C TYR A 645 6.23 -7.31 11.48
N ASP A 646 7.06 -7.63 12.47
CA ASP A 646 7.04 -7.01 13.81
C ASP A 646 7.49 -5.54 13.81
N GLY A 647 8.19 -5.12 12.75
CA GLY A 647 8.66 -3.75 12.58
C GLY A 647 7.69 -2.90 11.76
N MET A 648 7.73 -1.59 11.99
CA MET A 648 6.95 -0.59 11.24
C MET A 648 7.27 -0.60 9.74
N PHE A 649 8.55 -0.77 9.37
CA PHE A 649 8.96 -0.85 7.97
C PHE A 649 9.95 -1.99 7.74
N CYS A 650 9.77 -2.73 6.65
CA CYS A 650 10.71 -3.76 6.22
C CYS A 650 10.89 -3.75 4.71
N ASN A 651 12.13 -3.84 4.24
CA ASN A 651 12.44 -4.06 2.83
C ASN A 651 13.11 -5.42 2.69
N GLU A 652 12.43 -6.36 2.04
CA GLU A 652 12.93 -7.74 1.91
C GLU A 652 14.16 -7.85 1.00
N ARG A 653 14.41 -6.82 0.18
CA ARG A 653 15.54 -6.78 -0.77
C ARG A 653 16.25 -5.44 -0.70
N PRO A 654 16.89 -5.12 0.43
CA PRO A 654 17.48 -3.82 0.61
C PRO A 654 18.81 -3.72 -0.14
N SER A 655 19.03 -2.58 -0.81
CA SER A 655 20.34 -2.25 -1.36
C SER A 655 21.34 -1.91 -0.25
N THR A 656 22.64 -1.93 -0.55
CA THR A 656 23.68 -1.50 0.41
C THR A 656 23.42 -0.08 0.92
N LEU A 657 22.89 0.81 0.08
CA LEU A 657 22.56 2.16 0.48
C LEU A 657 21.44 2.19 1.52
N GLU A 658 20.37 1.42 1.30
CA GLU A 658 19.23 1.34 2.22
C GLU A 658 19.66 0.84 3.60
N LYS A 659 20.52 -0.18 3.64
CA LYS A 659 21.12 -0.69 4.89
C LYS A 659 21.96 0.38 5.61
N ASN A 660 22.78 1.11 4.85
CA ASN A 660 23.67 2.12 5.43
C ASN A 660 22.90 3.35 5.95
N LEU A 661 21.70 3.60 5.44
CA LEU A 661 20.79 4.65 5.90
C LEU A 661 19.89 4.18 7.06
N GLY A 662 19.89 2.89 7.40
CA GLY A 662 18.97 2.32 8.40
C GLY A 662 17.50 2.35 7.96
N ILE A 663 17.24 2.43 6.65
CA ILE A 663 15.88 2.47 6.07
C ILE A 663 15.47 1.11 5.49
N ASP A 664 16.24 0.06 5.74
CA ASP A 664 15.91 -1.31 5.34
C ASP A 664 14.99 -2.00 6.34
N HIS A 665 15.16 -1.72 7.63
CA HIS A 665 14.31 -2.25 8.70
C HIS A 665 14.16 -1.23 9.83
N ILE A 666 12.93 -0.79 10.08
CA ILE A 666 12.60 0.15 11.15
C ILE A 666 11.64 -0.53 12.11
N LYS A 667 12.02 -0.55 13.39
CA LYS A 667 11.27 -1.27 14.43
C LYS A 667 10.03 -0.50 14.82
N THR A 668 10.16 0.73 15.33
CA THR A 668 9.05 1.48 15.94
C THR A 668 8.67 2.74 15.14
N PHE A 669 7.47 3.28 15.38
CA PHE A 669 7.07 4.58 14.83
C PHE A 669 7.97 5.71 15.37
N LYS A 670 8.41 5.61 16.63
CA LYS A 670 9.41 6.55 17.20
C LYS A 670 10.72 6.56 16.41
N ASP A 671 11.28 5.40 16.07
CA ASP A 671 12.50 5.31 15.27
C ASP A 671 12.30 5.88 13.87
N ALA A 672 11.14 5.60 13.25
CA ALA A 672 10.77 6.15 11.95
C ALA A 672 10.72 7.67 11.96
N ARG A 673 10.14 8.29 13.01
CA ARG A 673 10.14 9.76 13.17
C ARG A 673 11.55 10.33 13.16
N HIS A 674 12.48 9.71 13.89
CA HIS A 674 13.87 10.15 13.94
C HIS A 674 14.56 10.03 12.59
N ILE A 675 14.40 8.89 11.91
CA ILE A 675 14.98 8.65 10.58
C ILE A 675 14.41 9.62 9.54
N VAL A 676 13.09 9.83 9.51
CA VAL A 676 12.46 10.78 8.59
C VAL A 676 12.95 12.20 8.85
N ALA A 677 13.01 12.63 10.12
CA ALA A 677 13.54 13.95 10.46
C ALA A 677 15.00 14.13 10.00
N GLN A 678 15.84 13.10 10.16
CA GLN A 678 17.21 13.10 9.67
C GLN A 678 17.28 13.19 8.13
N LEU A 679 16.47 12.39 7.42
CA LEU A 679 16.45 12.39 5.95
C LEU A 679 15.87 13.67 5.37
N ASP A 680 14.85 14.25 6.00
CA ASP A 680 14.28 15.54 5.62
C ASP A 680 15.26 16.68 5.84
N PHE A 681 15.96 16.68 6.97
CA PHE A 681 17.05 17.61 7.23
C PHE A 681 18.15 17.51 6.16
N ILE A 682 18.57 16.29 5.79
CA ILE A 682 19.52 16.05 4.69
C ILE A 682 18.98 16.60 3.35
N ASN A 683 17.69 16.46 3.08
CA ASN A 683 17.08 16.95 1.84
C ASN A 683 16.97 18.49 1.81
N GLN A 684 16.68 19.14 2.94
CA GLN A 684 16.59 20.61 3.06
C GLN A 684 17.96 21.30 2.86
N PHE A 685 19.05 20.62 3.21
CA PHE A 685 20.42 21.13 3.10
C PHE A 685 20.93 21.34 1.66
N ASP A 686 20.31 20.66 0.70
CA ASP A 686 20.73 20.63 -0.69
C ASP A 686 19.69 21.36 -1.55
N GLY A 687 19.64 22.70 -1.42
CA GLY A 687 18.73 23.62 -2.10
C GLY A 687 18.72 23.58 -3.64
N VAL A 688 19.34 22.57 -4.25
CA VAL A 688 19.13 22.20 -5.65
C VAL A 688 18.92 20.68 -5.83
N LYS A 689 19.50 19.77 -5.00
CA LYS A 689 19.55 18.30 -5.27
C LYS A 689 19.71 17.35 -4.03
N GLY A 690 18.74 17.28 -3.10
CA GLY A 690 18.69 16.27 -2.00
C GLY A 690 18.77 14.76 -2.37
N LEU A 691 19.48 13.92 -1.60
CA LEU A 691 19.78 12.48 -1.88
C LEU A 691 20.46 12.15 -3.25
N TYR A 692 20.48 13.05 -4.26
CA TYR A 692 20.80 12.80 -5.69
C TYR A 692 22.21 12.21 -5.95
N ARG A 693 23.14 12.31 -5.01
CA ARG A 693 24.55 11.91 -5.18
C ARG A 693 25.04 10.81 -4.25
N VAL A 694 24.17 10.18 -3.48
CA VAL A 694 24.59 9.11 -2.59
C VAL A 694 24.80 7.81 -3.38
N GLN A 695 25.96 7.66 -4.02
CA GLN A 695 26.39 6.40 -4.66
C GLN A 695 27.17 5.48 -3.70
N ARG A 696 27.59 6.00 -2.54
CA ARG A 696 28.13 5.26 -1.39
C ARG A 696 27.95 6.13 -0.15
N PHE A 697 26.99 5.79 0.71
CA PHE A 697 27.13 6.19 2.12
C PHE A 697 28.17 5.24 2.71
N LYS A 698 29.41 5.70 2.88
CA LYS A 698 30.01 5.50 4.20
C LYS A 698 29.18 6.40 5.13
N PRO A 699 28.93 6.01 6.39
CA PRO A 699 28.09 6.77 7.32
C PRO A 699 28.30 8.27 7.10
N ILE A 700 27.24 9.07 6.93
CA ILE A 700 27.42 10.53 6.94
C ILE A 700 27.89 10.88 8.33
N THR A 701 29.19 10.93 8.41
CA THR A 701 29.92 12.10 8.74
C THR A 701 29.82 13.15 7.64
N VAL A 702 29.74 14.41 8.05
CA VAL A 702 29.20 15.59 7.33
C VAL A 702 29.95 15.96 6.01
N ILE A 703 30.82 15.10 5.46
CA ILE A 703 31.96 15.53 4.63
C ILE A 703 31.96 15.15 3.12
N PRO A 704 30.91 14.60 2.47
CA PRO A 704 30.91 14.62 1.00
C PRO A 704 30.74 16.04 0.39
N TYR A 705 30.44 17.06 1.19
CA TYR A 705 30.02 18.39 0.73
C TYR A 705 31.15 19.34 0.30
N VAL A 706 32.41 19.08 0.67
CA VAL A 706 33.54 20.00 0.38
C VAL A 706 33.88 20.09 -1.11
N LYS A 707 33.45 19.12 -1.94
CA LYS A 707 33.84 19.05 -3.36
C LYS A 707 32.91 19.77 -4.35
N SER A 708 31.66 20.09 -4.02
CA SER A 708 30.75 20.76 -4.98
C SER A 708 30.82 22.30 -4.91
N VAL A 709 31.38 22.86 -3.83
CA VAL A 709 31.49 24.31 -3.61
C VAL A 709 32.81 24.83 -4.19
N LYS A 710 32.97 24.71 -5.51
CA LYS A 710 34.07 25.37 -6.25
C LYS A 710 33.82 26.87 -6.49
N ARG A 711 32.78 27.47 -5.89
CA ARG A 711 32.53 28.92 -5.96
C ARG A 711 32.77 29.51 -4.57
N LYS A 712 33.67 30.50 -4.50
CA LYS A 712 34.24 31.15 -3.30
C LYS A 712 33.23 31.67 -2.26
N GLU A 713 31.93 31.66 -2.55
CA GLU A 713 30.86 32.14 -1.67
C GLU A 713 30.25 31.07 -0.75
N GLY A 714 30.34 29.77 -1.07
CA GLY A 714 29.61 28.74 -0.31
C GLY A 714 30.31 28.23 0.96
N ALA A 715 31.62 28.42 1.09
CA ALA A 715 32.36 28.01 2.30
C ALA A 715 32.06 28.93 3.51
N GLY A 716 31.64 30.18 3.27
CA GLY A 716 31.18 31.10 4.32
C GLY A 716 29.82 30.70 4.88
N LYS A 717 28.88 30.33 4.00
CA LYS A 717 27.51 29.90 4.38
C LYS A 717 27.48 28.64 5.24
N PHE A 718 28.37 27.67 4.99
CA PHE A 718 28.44 26.45 5.80
C PHE A 718 28.93 26.71 7.24
N VAL A 719 29.84 27.67 7.44
CA VAL A 719 30.37 27.99 8.78
C VAL A 719 29.40 28.85 9.57
N ILE A 720 28.75 29.82 8.94
CA ILE A 720 27.64 30.57 9.55
C ILE A 720 26.56 29.58 10.00
N TRP A 721 26.18 28.66 9.12
CA TRP A 721 25.18 27.66 9.44
C TRP A 721 25.61 26.66 10.53
N ALA A 722 26.86 26.19 10.52
CA ALA A 722 27.40 25.30 11.54
C ALA A 722 27.44 25.97 12.91
N ASN A 723 27.74 27.27 12.97
CA ASN A 723 27.64 28.05 14.20
C ASN A 723 26.18 28.25 14.64
N GLU A 724 25.24 28.45 13.72
CA GLU A 724 23.81 28.60 14.01
C GLU A 724 23.11 27.30 14.44
N ASN A 725 23.65 26.14 14.05
CA ASN A 725 23.03 24.82 14.27
C ASN A 725 23.93 23.87 15.07
N GLY A 726 25.05 24.37 15.58
CA GLY A 726 26.04 23.62 16.37
C GLY A 726 25.37 22.92 17.54
N ASP A 727 24.66 23.67 18.40
CA ASP A 727 23.93 23.13 19.56
C ASP A 727 22.93 22.03 19.18
N ARG A 728 22.34 22.11 17.98
CA ARG A 728 21.34 21.16 17.49
C ARG A 728 21.99 19.88 16.97
N LEU A 729 23.17 19.97 16.35
CA LEU A 729 24.00 18.84 15.94
C LEU A 729 24.66 18.16 17.14
N HIS A 730 25.11 18.95 18.11
CA HIS A 730 25.60 18.53 19.43
C HIS A 730 24.56 17.69 20.17
N LYS A 731 23.32 18.19 20.26
CA LYS A 731 22.17 17.46 20.83
C LYS A 731 21.75 16.21 20.03
N LEU A 732 22.08 16.13 18.74
CA LEU A 732 21.76 15.00 17.85
C LEU A 732 22.83 13.91 17.84
N LEU A 733 24.09 14.25 18.08
CA LEU A 733 25.25 13.37 17.97
C LEU A 733 25.84 12.94 19.32
N GLY A 734 25.49 13.62 20.42
CA GLY A 734 25.90 13.28 21.79
C GLY A 734 27.14 14.05 22.25
N ASP A 735 27.05 14.68 23.42
CA ASP A 735 27.80 15.91 23.76
C ASP A 735 29.16 15.76 24.46
N GLU A 736 29.63 14.57 24.85
CA GLU A 736 30.76 14.51 25.81
C GLU A 736 32.02 13.76 25.32
N THR A 737 32.09 13.30 24.06
CA THR A 737 33.21 12.43 23.64
C THR A 737 33.96 12.84 22.37
N MET A 738 33.70 14.02 21.79
CA MET A 738 34.07 14.31 20.38
C MET A 738 34.75 15.68 20.15
N ASP A 739 35.44 16.27 21.13
CA ASP A 739 36.27 17.48 20.88
C ASP A 739 37.69 17.11 20.45
N MET A 740 38.03 17.32 19.16
CA MET A 740 39.35 17.01 18.58
C MET A 740 40.17 18.25 18.22
N LYS A 741 39.88 19.40 18.81
CA LYS A 741 40.50 20.68 18.46
C LYS A 741 42.04 20.65 18.56
N GLU A 742 42.58 20.04 19.60
CA GLU A 742 44.04 19.92 19.78
C GLU A 742 44.69 19.07 18.66
N ILE A 743 44.09 17.92 18.33
CA ILE A 743 44.57 17.04 17.26
C ILE A 743 44.51 17.78 15.91
N ALA A 744 43.44 18.55 15.68
CA ALA A 744 43.28 19.38 14.51
C ALA A 744 44.38 20.46 14.40
N GLU A 745 44.74 21.11 15.52
CA GLU A 745 45.81 22.11 15.55
C GLU A 745 47.20 21.52 15.27
N LYS A 746 47.53 20.38 15.90
CA LYS A 746 48.77 19.63 15.62
C LYS A 746 48.80 19.10 14.19
N GLY A 747 47.64 18.68 13.67
CA GLY A 747 47.44 18.39 12.27
C GLY A 747 47.83 19.59 11.41
N ILE A 748 47.28 20.77 11.66
CA ILE A 748 47.59 21.99 10.87
C ILE A 748 49.10 22.27 10.85
N ALA A 749 49.78 22.12 11.99
CA ALA A 749 51.24 22.27 12.06
C ALA A 749 51.96 21.27 11.13
N LEU A 750 51.59 19.98 11.20
CA LEU A 750 52.12 18.93 10.33
C LEU A 750 51.87 19.22 8.83
N PHE A 751 50.64 19.54 8.43
CA PHE A 751 50.33 19.77 7.01
C PHE A 751 50.95 21.09 6.49
N ARG A 752 51.12 22.11 7.34
CA ARG A 752 51.85 23.35 6.98
C ARG A 752 53.34 23.07 6.75
N ALA A 753 53.99 22.37 7.68
CA ALA A 753 55.40 22.01 7.56
C ALA A 753 55.69 21.25 6.25
N HIS A 754 54.76 20.39 5.83
CA HIS A 754 54.89 19.58 4.61
C HIS A 754 54.11 20.10 3.38
N ARG A 755 53.63 21.35 3.39
CA ARG A 755 52.92 21.98 2.25
C ARG A 755 51.78 21.13 1.66
N LEU A 756 51.06 20.38 2.51
CA LEU A 756 49.97 19.50 2.11
C LEU A 756 48.63 20.27 2.22
N SER A 757 47.90 20.42 1.12
CA SER A 757 46.69 21.27 1.08
C SER A 757 45.38 20.53 0.80
N SER A 758 45.41 19.22 0.54
CA SER A 758 44.20 18.49 0.10
C SER A 758 43.50 17.78 1.26
N SER A 759 42.16 17.91 1.30
CA SER A 759 41.28 17.20 2.25
C SER A 759 41.51 15.68 2.23
N TYR A 760 41.66 15.09 1.05
CA TYR A 760 41.96 13.67 0.89
C TYR A 760 43.24 13.26 1.63
N LYS A 761 44.30 14.08 1.56
CA LYS A 761 45.57 13.80 2.24
C LYS A 761 45.41 13.88 3.76
N ARG A 762 44.64 14.84 4.27
CA ARG A 762 44.36 14.99 5.71
C ARG A 762 43.68 13.77 6.29
N VAL A 763 42.59 13.34 5.65
CA VAL A 763 41.82 12.15 6.04
C VAL A 763 42.66 10.87 5.92
N LYS A 764 43.45 10.76 4.84
CA LYS A 764 44.32 9.59 4.62
C LYS A 764 45.39 9.49 5.70
N ILE A 765 46.04 10.60 6.07
CA ILE A 765 47.09 10.63 7.09
C ILE A 765 46.51 10.34 8.48
N PHE A 766 45.36 10.92 8.83
CA PHE A 766 44.68 10.60 10.09
C PHE A 766 44.25 9.13 10.19
N ARG A 767 43.65 8.58 9.12
CA ARG A 767 43.32 7.15 9.05
C ARG A 767 44.55 6.26 9.16
N THR A 768 45.64 6.66 8.52
CA THR A 768 46.92 5.93 8.61
C THR A 768 47.43 5.89 10.03
N ALA A 769 47.29 6.98 10.79
CA ALA A 769 47.60 7.01 12.22
C ALA A 769 46.70 6.03 12.99
N LEU A 770 45.37 6.12 12.85
CA LEU A 770 44.42 5.24 13.54
C LEU A 770 44.64 3.75 13.22
N ASP A 771 44.77 3.42 11.94
CA ASP A 771 45.00 2.04 11.50
C ASP A 771 46.33 1.51 12.03
N SER A 772 47.37 2.34 12.06
CA SER A 772 48.69 1.94 12.58
C SER A 772 48.69 1.78 14.11
N LEU A 773 47.97 2.65 14.84
CA LEU A 773 47.79 2.52 16.29
C LEU A 773 46.99 1.24 16.61
N MET A 774 45.92 0.97 15.84
CA MET A 774 45.13 -0.26 15.96
C MET A 774 45.96 -1.52 15.69
N VAL A 775 46.75 -1.55 14.61
CA VAL A 775 47.61 -2.69 14.26
C VAL A 775 48.69 -2.91 15.32
N SER A 776 49.34 -1.85 15.78
CA SER A 776 50.36 -1.94 16.85
C SER A 776 49.75 -2.49 18.14
N LYS A 777 48.52 -2.09 18.46
CA LYS A 777 47.77 -2.62 19.59
C LYS A 777 47.35 -4.07 19.45
N ALA A 778 46.91 -4.48 18.26
CA ALA A 778 46.64 -5.88 17.98
C ALA A 778 47.90 -6.75 18.13
N GLN A 779 49.08 -6.20 17.83
CA GLN A 779 50.38 -6.82 17.99
C GLN A 779 50.99 -6.71 19.41
N LYS A 780 50.24 -6.14 20.36
CA LYS A 780 50.64 -5.97 21.78
C LYS A 780 51.90 -5.11 21.99
N TYR A 781 52.12 -4.12 21.12
CA TYR A 781 53.21 -3.14 21.33
C TYR A 781 52.93 -2.33 22.61
N LYS A 782 54.01 -1.91 23.28
CA LYS A 782 53.89 -0.91 24.36
C LYS A 782 53.39 0.42 23.77
N ASP A 783 52.78 1.27 24.60
CA ASP A 783 52.12 2.50 24.13
C ASP A 783 53.09 3.44 23.38
N ASP A 784 54.30 3.60 23.91
CA ASP A 784 55.39 4.38 23.32
C ASP A 784 55.89 3.77 22.00
N GLU A 785 56.01 2.45 21.93
CA GLU A 785 56.35 1.71 20.71
C GLU A 785 55.25 1.82 19.64
N ALA A 786 53.97 1.79 20.05
CA ALA A 786 52.83 1.92 19.15
C ALA A 786 52.72 3.33 18.55
N VAL A 787 52.94 4.38 19.36
CA VAL A 787 53.00 5.77 18.89
C VAL A 787 54.16 5.96 17.92
N ARG A 788 55.36 5.48 18.25
CA ARG A 788 56.52 5.56 17.33
C ARG A 788 56.30 4.79 16.03
N PHE A 789 55.67 3.61 16.08
CA PHE A 789 55.34 2.85 14.88
C PHE A 789 54.33 3.59 13.99
N ALA A 790 53.26 4.13 14.57
CA ALA A 790 52.26 4.88 13.85
C ALA A 790 52.81 6.20 13.28
N ALA A 791 53.67 6.90 14.04
CA ALA A 791 54.36 8.10 13.57
C ALA A 791 55.26 7.78 12.38
N ALA A 792 56.04 6.69 12.41
CA ALA A 792 56.86 6.27 11.27
C ALA A 792 56.02 5.95 10.01
N ARG A 793 54.81 5.41 10.17
CA ARG A 793 53.86 5.16 9.06
C ARG A 793 53.28 6.46 8.50
N VAL A 794 52.91 7.40 9.38
CA VAL A 794 52.48 8.74 8.98
C VAL A 794 53.60 9.48 8.25
N THR A 795 54.83 9.46 8.77
CA THR A 795 56.01 10.03 8.12
C THR A 795 56.21 9.45 6.73
N LYS A 796 56.06 8.13 6.56
CA LYS A 796 56.15 7.51 5.23
C LYS A 796 55.08 8.03 4.28
N ASP A 797 53.84 8.20 4.72
CA ASP A 797 52.76 8.70 3.87
C ASP A 797 52.88 10.21 3.57
N VAL A 798 53.44 10.98 4.50
CA VAL A 798 53.79 12.40 4.34
C VAL A 798 54.96 12.56 3.34
N LEU A 799 56.05 11.80 3.50
CA LEU A 799 57.25 11.87 2.66
C LEU A 799 57.07 11.21 1.29
N ARG A 800 56.26 10.15 1.15
CA ARG A 800 55.99 9.50 -0.16
C ARG A 800 55.26 10.42 -1.15
N GLU A 801 54.72 11.54 -0.68
CA GLU A 801 54.07 12.57 -1.50
C GLU A 801 54.93 13.84 -1.69
N GLN A 802 56.16 13.87 -1.17
CA GLN A 802 57.18 14.87 -1.43
C GLN A 802 58.41 14.17 -2.03
N HIS A 803 58.65 14.28 -3.33
CA HIS A 803 59.86 13.72 -3.94
C HIS A 803 61.10 14.46 -3.43
N ASP A 804 61.77 13.90 -2.43
CA ASP A 804 63.19 14.20 -2.17
C ASP A 804 63.90 12.96 -1.62
N LYS A 805 65.03 12.58 -2.22
CA LYS A 805 65.69 11.28 -2.02
C LYS A 805 66.69 11.25 -0.85
N ASN A 806 66.88 12.33 -0.10
CA ASN A 806 67.96 12.43 0.89
C ASN A 806 67.52 13.12 2.20
N VAL A 807 66.72 12.45 3.04
CA VAL A 807 66.54 12.84 4.47
C VAL A 807 66.52 11.58 5.34
N GLY A 808 67.20 11.63 6.50
CA GLY A 808 67.60 10.50 7.34
C GLY A 808 66.48 9.72 8.06
N LYS A 809 66.90 8.69 8.83
CA LYS A 809 66.06 7.64 9.45
C LYS A 809 65.28 8.06 10.72
N ASP A 810 65.20 9.34 11.05
CA ASP A 810 64.53 9.83 12.27
C ASP A 810 63.10 10.34 11.97
N ILE A 811 62.15 10.05 12.86
CA ILE A 811 60.75 10.48 12.75
C ILE A 811 60.69 12.00 13.02
N PRO A 812 60.16 12.83 12.09
CA PRO A 812 59.98 14.26 12.32
C PRO A 812 59.15 14.52 13.58
N ALA A 813 59.55 15.53 14.36
CA ALA A 813 58.91 15.86 15.64
C ALA A 813 57.41 16.15 15.47
N GLU A 814 57.02 16.77 14.36
CA GLU A 814 55.62 17.09 14.05
C GLU A 814 54.78 15.84 13.73
N CYS A 815 55.40 14.80 13.14
CA CYS A 815 54.72 13.52 12.91
C CYS A 815 54.50 12.76 14.22
N LEU A 816 55.48 12.82 15.13
CA LEU A 816 55.41 12.18 16.44
C LEU A 816 54.35 12.86 17.31
N ASP A 817 54.43 14.19 17.45
CA ASP A 817 53.49 15.00 18.24
C ASP A 817 52.04 14.86 17.74
N TYR A 818 51.84 14.82 16.42
CA TYR A 818 50.51 14.59 15.83
C TYR A 818 49.94 13.21 16.21
N VAL A 819 50.73 12.14 16.09
CA VAL A 819 50.27 10.78 16.43
C VAL A 819 50.11 10.59 17.94
N GLU A 820 50.96 11.23 18.74
CA GLU A 820 50.87 11.23 20.20
C GLU A 820 49.55 11.85 20.67
N SER A 821 49.16 13.00 20.12
CA SER A 821 47.87 13.62 20.45
C SER A 821 46.66 12.76 20.09
N ILE A 822 46.72 11.98 19.01
CA ILE A 822 45.67 11.01 18.66
C ILE A 822 45.63 9.89 19.70
N ALA A 823 46.78 9.38 20.13
CA ALA A 823 46.87 8.31 21.12
C ALA A 823 46.41 8.77 22.51
N GLU A 824 46.76 9.98 22.94
CA GLU A 824 46.31 10.60 24.19
C GLU A 824 44.79 10.76 24.19
N TYR A 825 44.24 11.37 23.14
CA TYR A 825 42.80 11.52 22.98
C TYR A 825 42.05 10.19 23.05
N LEU A 826 42.56 9.15 22.38
CA LEU A 826 41.97 7.81 22.44
C LEU A 826 42.00 7.21 23.86
N LYS A 827 43.03 7.50 24.66
CA LYS A 827 43.13 7.02 26.05
C LYS A 827 42.15 7.77 26.96
N GLU A 828 42.13 9.09 26.87
CA GLU A 828 41.26 9.96 27.67
C GLU A 828 39.78 9.63 27.49
N HIS A 829 39.37 9.34 26.25
CA HIS A 829 37.98 9.03 25.91
C HIS A 829 37.64 7.53 26.03
N GLY A 830 38.54 6.71 26.60
CA GLY A 830 38.32 5.27 26.79
C GLY A 830 38.19 4.49 25.49
N LEU A 831 38.72 5.02 24.38
CA LEU A 831 38.69 4.44 23.03
C LEU A 831 39.96 3.63 22.70
N TRP A 832 40.98 3.64 23.56
CA TRP A 832 42.28 2.96 23.39
C TRP A 832 42.20 1.42 23.48
N ASN A 833 41.48 0.81 22.55
CA ASN A 833 41.26 -0.63 22.41
C ASN A 833 41.01 -0.96 20.93
N VAL A 834 41.57 -2.07 20.42
CA VAL A 834 41.40 -2.52 19.02
C VAL A 834 39.95 -2.51 18.55
N LYS A 835 39.02 -3.05 19.35
CA LYS A 835 37.59 -3.11 19.00
C LYS A 835 36.97 -1.71 18.95
N LYS A 836 37.34 -0.83 19.88
CA LYS A 836 36.81 0.53 19.96
C LYS A 836 37.39 1.42 18.86
N ILE A 837 38.70 1.37 18.61
CA ILE A 837 39.34 2.09 17.49
C ILE A 837 38.73 1.65 16.16
N SER A 838 38.47 0.36 15.97
CA SER A 838 37.80 -0.16 14.76
C SER A 838 36.35 0.31 14.63
N GLN A 839 35.58 0.32 15.73
CA GLN A 839 34.19 0.78 15.74
C GLN A 839 34.07 2.28 15.50
N TRP A 840 34.98 3.08 16.07
CA TRP A 840 34.94 4.53 16.06
C TRP A 840 35.81 5.17 14.98
N GLY A 841 36.66 4.41 14.28
CA GLY A 841 37.65 4.97 13.36
C GLY A 841 37.08 5.82 12.24
N ASN A 842 35.87 5.51 11.74
CA ASN A 842 35.17 6.38 10.79
C ASN A 842 34.67 7.66 11.49
N PRO A 843 33.79 7.61 12.51
CA PRO A 843 33.38 8.80 13.27
C PRO A 843 34.52 9.75 13.67
N LEU A 844 35.61 9.19 14.20
CA LEU A 844 36.79 9.95 14.65
C LEU A 844 37.50 10.68 13.51
N THR A 845 37.59 10.04 12.33
CA THR A 845 38.22 10.67 11.14
C THR A 845 37.52 11.94 10.72
N ASP A 846 36.22 11.97 10.95
CA ASP A 846 35.36 12.99 10.42
C ASP A 846 35.12 14.14 11.41
N VAL A 847 35.06 13.82 12.69
CA VAL A 847 35.20 14.83 13.75
C VAL A 847 36.54 15.57 13.60
N TYR A 848 37.62 14.82 13.37
CA TYR A 848 38.94 15.41 13.10
C TYR A 848 38.93 16.36 11.88
N GLU A 849 38.33 15.96 10.76
CA GLU A 849 38.28 16.83 9.57
C GLU A 849 37.39 18.06 9.79
N PHE A 850 36.31 17.93 10.56
CA PHE A 850 35.49 19.07 11.00
C PHE A 850 36.31 20.07 11.82
N GLU A 851 36.96 19.62 12.89
CA GLU A 851 37.77 20.48 13.77
C GLU A 851 38.94 21.13 13.03
N TYR A 852 39.56 20.40 12.09
CA TYR A 852 40.60 20.95 11.22
C TYR A 852 40.12 22.16 10.40
N ILE A 853 38.90 22.08 9.84
CA ILE A 853 38.31 23.15 9.05
C ILE A 853 37.98 24.36 9.93
N CYS A 854 37.47 24.12 11.14
CA CYS A 854 37.20 25.15 12.12
C CYS A 854 38.48 25.91 12.54
N ALA A 855 39.53 25.16 12.92
CA ALA A 855 40.80 25.73 13.40
C ALA A 855 41.61 26.47 12.31
N THR A 856 41.45 26.10 11.03
CA THR A 856 42.12 26.83 9.92
C THR A 856 41.50 28.18 9.60
N LYS A 857 40.21 28.39 9.89
CA LYS A 857 39.53 29.67 9.65
C LYS A 857 39.76 30.70 10.75
N THR A 858 39.77 30.28 12.02
CA THR A 858 40.08 31.17 13.17
C THR A 858 41.47 31.79 13.09
N LYS A 859 42.45 31.09 12.50
CA LYS A 859 43.81 31.62 12.26
C LYS A 859 43.97 32.39 10.95
N GLY A 860 42.97 32.35 10.06
CA GLY A 860 42.96 33.09 8.78
C GLY A 860 42.51 34.54 8.92
N ASP A 861 41.76 34.87 9.98
CA ASP A 861 41.34 36.23 10.31
C ASP A 861 42.36 36.99 11.19
N ALA A 862 43.51 36.36 11.49
CA ALA A 862 44.62 36.93 12.28
C ALA A 862 45.96 37.02 11.49
N GLN A 863 45.92 36.97 10.16
CA GLN A 863 47.07 37.25 9.28
C GLN A 863 46.74 38.23 8.16
#